data_AF-A0A9W7CJZ9-F1
#
_entry.id   AF-A0A9W7CJZ9-F1
#
_cell.length_a   1.000
_cell.length_b   1.000
_cell.length_c   1.000
_cell.angle_alpha   90.00
_cell.angle_beta   90.00
_cell.angle_gamma   90.00
#
_symmetry.space_group_name_H-M   'P 1'
#
loop_
_entity.id
_entity.type
_entity.pdbx_description
1 polymer ?
#
loop_
_entity_poly.entity_id
_entity_poly.type
_entity_poly.pdbx_seq_one_letter_code
_entity_poly.pdbx_strand_id
1 'polypeptide(L)'
;MFDSVMLQAWHGDVDKPVAVLKVNSDFLVEHGGKATKVRVRLIPVVTTELFKLAKLAPSRNNVKHEPNMTEEEMKQCSTPMYNNSILEDMMMRQHTRELHAALKEAPQFAEACILAKVWLRQRGFHKAMDSVNDFLVSMLLLYLYQKKRINSQTPSDQMFKVLVQFIAVHKLEDEPLQFPPAEGGVVLTTEGMQTFRNSFELVFLDSSGRLNLFARVTRSAWKELQNAAAESVKLVQHCTMDDFRSLFIKKNEFWTRYDQYYWFPAPVPVDDADEDTYTQEEKRLINDMGLERFWLRKLESVLSKALTDRVSLVRPIAEDAADWNMQYGSIPTQRKVVVGLRINSDNAWRIVDKGPSADDKVASTQFRQFWRGKSELRRFKDGAIIEAVVWEGISTENRHRVLDAIVNFIVPAHCPQLTSSQIKTSNAALYSALDVEEPAGMKKAKASNASFESTMNSVSKLWVIFNNFAKTLRDLDSLPLKVSDVLPVHPAFRYTSLFPVQPHPLAYSKGEKLDAAPMAHVNTVLEPLMLYLKFERSSAWPNEKKALMHAKTGFYVHIGHELQTRLNLRCEVAKDCVDVFMSGYVFRLVIRSEKELSVVTGAAGIKKLAIVHSPEYVTAKREADYLSKHANTIHALHTKNTSFGPTVRLVQRWLADKAMSNMLPVEAVELLVADVFLTTTPTSTPRSVLSSFLRFLKRISSFEWQTVPFIVDLNASLDDDKRREIQKRFEASSSSPAIHPAMFIAADYEDMDCLSSWTRFTPDKVVLQRLISLAQASYSALISWLASGASSSGWKVAFASSRKEFDAMLQLATENLPTKRIRVDGDKKHPFVAPVYKNMDMTAVPVMIGFDPVHELLQDLQRSFGHLAFFFVNGADTTEILITWKPQAFLPAKFRAITASYQTPLPNSDADEDDSTRSYAVPNIFEILSDMQSISHGMVIGVALQPFESS
;
A
#
# COMPACT_ATOMS: atom_id res chain seq x y z
N MET A 1 -11.89 -43.65 12.46
CA MET A 1 -10.61 -43.02 12.84
C MET A 1 -10.24 -41.84 11.94
N PHE A 2 -10.21 -41.99 10.61
CA PHE A 2 -9.81 -40.89 9.70
C PHE A 2 -11.00 -40.38 8.86
N ASP A 3 -11.09 -39.06 8.68
CA ASP A 3 -12.11 -38.39 7.84
C ASP A 3 -11.78 -38.50 6.35
N SER A 4 -10.49 -38.44 6.01
CA SER A 4 -10.02 -38.52 4.63
C SER A 4 -8.57 -38.96 4.57
N VAL A 5 -8.22 -39.71 3.52
CA VAL A 5 -6.84 -40.06 3.17
C VAL A 5 -6.52 -39.43 1.81
N MET A 6 -5.49 -38.59 1.77
CA MET A 6 -5.05 -37.90 0.55
C MET A 6 -3.54 -38.10 0.38
N LEU A 7 -3.05 -37.94 -0.85
CA LEU A 7 -1.63 -37.83 -1.15
C LEU A 7 -1.21 -36.36 -1.17
N GLN A 8 0.03 -36.09 -0.77
CA GLN A 8 0.66 -34.78 -0.78
C GLN A 8 2.11 -34.92 -1.21
N ALA A 9 2.63 -33.94 -1.95
CA ALA A 9 4.04 -33.90 -2.33
C ALA A 9 4.95 -33.65 -1.11
N TRP A 10 5.96 -34.49 -0.89
CA TRP A 10 6.91 -34.29 0.20
C TRP A 10 7.88 -33.15 -0.13
N HIS A 11 7.85 -32.07 0.65
CA HIS A 11 8.64 -30.86 0.37
C HIS A 11 8.44 -30.30 -1.05
N GLY A 12 7.21 -30.46 -1.56
CA GLY A 12 6.81 -30.06 -2.91
C GLY A 12 7.33 -30.96 -4.02
N ASP A 13 8.01 -32.06 -3.69
CA ASP A 13 8.43 -33.06 -4.66
C ASP A 13 7.28 -34.04 -4.95
N VAL A 14 6.75 -33.96 -6.16
CA VAL A 14 5.59 -34.76 -6.59
C VAL A 14 5.99 -36.22 -6.82
N ASP A 15 7.27 -36.47 -7.12
CA ASP A 15 7.84 -37.81 -7.26
C ASP A 15 8.03 -38.50 -5.90
N LYS A 16 7.82 -37.76 -4.80
CA LYS A 16 7.82 -38.27 -3.41
C LYS A 16 6.44 -38.07 -2.75
N PRO A 17 5.40 -38.81 -3.18
CA PRO A 17 4.09 -38.72 -2.57
C PRO A 17 4.10 -39.28 -1.14
N VAL A 18 3.50 -38.54 -0.21
CA VAL A 18 3.25 -38.97 1.18
C VAL A 18 1.76 -39.03 1.47
N ALA A 19 1.33 -40.04 2.22
CA ALA A 19 -0.06 -40.15 2.62
C ALA A 19 -0.35 -39.25 3.82
N VAL A 20 -1.39 -38.42 3.70
CA VAL A 20 -1.88 -37.51 4.74
C VAL A 20 -3.24 -38.00 5.22
N LEU A 21 -3.27 -38.47 6.46
CA LEU A 21 -4.45 -38.97 7.14
C LEU A 21 -5.03 -37.85 8.01
N LYS A 22 -6.23 -37.37 7.71
CA LYS A 22 -6.95 -36.41 8.57
C LYS A 22 -7.71 -37.18 9.64
N VAL A 23 -7.36 -36.97 10.90
CA VAL A 23 -7.99 -37.67 12.02
C VAL A 23 -9.36 -37.05 12.30
N ASN A 24 -10.36 -37.90 12.48
CA ASN A 24 -11.71 -37.47 12.84
C ASN A 24 -11.71 -36.80 14.22
N SER A 25 -12.31 -35.61 14.31
CA SER A 25 -12.32 -34.82 15.56
C SER A 25 -13.13 -35.50 16.66
N ASP A 26 -14.24 -36.15 16.31
CA ASP A 26 -15.11 -36.87 17.25
C ASP A 26 -14.39 -38.10 17.80
N PHE A 27 -13.68 -38.83 16.94
CA PHE A 27 -12.83 -39.95 17.36
C PHE A 27 -11.76 -39.52 18.37
N LEU A 28 -11.15 -38.34 18.20
CA LEU A 28 -10.20 -37.81 19.18
C LEU A 28 -10.87 -37.53 20.52
N VAL A 29 -12.06 -36.91 20.51
CA VAL A 29 -12.81 -36.58 21.73
C VAL A 29 -13.24 -37.85 22.47
N GLU A 30 -13.77 -38.85 21.76
CA GLU A 30 -14.17 -40.15 22.31
C GLU A 30 -13.01 -40.88 23.01
N HIS A 31 -11.76 -40.62 22.60
CA HIS A 31 -10.56 -41.24 23.15
C HIS A 31 -9.76 -40.28 24.06
N GLY A 32 -10.42 -39.28 24.66
CA GLY A 32 -9.82 -38.38 25.66
C GLY A 32 -8.89 -37.30 25.10
N GLY A 33 -8.88 -37.12 23.78
CA GLY A 33 -8.19 -36.03 23.08
C GLY A 33 -9.00 -34.73 23.08
N LYS A 34 -8.34 -33.61 22.78
CA LYS A 34 -9.01 -32.33 22.51
C LYS A 34 -9.57 -32.36 21.07
N ALA A 35 -10.64 -31.60 20.82
CA ALA A 35 -11.18 -31.37 19.48
C ALA A 35 -10.24 -30.49 18.62
N THR A 36 -9.04 -30.98 18.33
CA THR A 36 -8.01 -30.31 17.54
C THR A 36 -7.86 -30.97 16.17
N LYS A 37 -7.48 -30.16 15.17
CA LYS A 37 -7.22 -30.67 13.82
C LYS A 37 -5.86 -31.39 13.80
N VAL A 38 -5.88 -32.72 13.84
CA VAL A 38 -4.68 -33.56 13.76
C VAL A 38 -4.53 -34.16 12.36
N ARG A 39 -3.31 -34.14 11.83
CA ARG A 39 -2.94 -34.82 10.58
C ARG A 39 -1.76 -35.74 10.83
N VAL A 40 -1.86 -36.99 10.39
CA VAL A 40 -0.77 -37.96 10.42
C VAL A 40 -0.20 -38.08 9.00
N ARG A 41 1.11 -37.91 8.86
CA ARG A 41 1.83 -38.09 7.59
C ARG A 41 2.61 -39.39 7.61
N LEU A 42 2.33 -40.28 6.68
CA LEU A 42 3.11 -41.49 6.47
C LEU A 42 4.19 -41.20 5.43
N ILE A 43 5.45 -41.25 5.86
CA ILE A 43 6.62 -40.92 5.04
C ILE A 43 7.42 -42.20 4.80
N PRO A 44 7.46 -42.73 3.57
CA PRO A 44 8.37 -43.82 3.22
C PRO A 44 9.82 -43.34 3.33
N VAL A 45 10.67 -44.10 4.00
CA VAL A 45 12.10 -43.81 4.12
C VAL A 45 12.92 -45.09 3.93
N VAL A 46 14.15 -44.94 3.44
CA VAL A 46 15.10 -46.03 3.22
C VAL A 46 16.14 -46.10 4.35
N THR A 47 16.77 -47.26 4.54
CA THR A 47 17.83 -47.42 5.55
C THR A 47 19.17 -46.89 5.03
N THR A 48 20.08 -46.55 5.94
CA THR A 48 21.43 -46.05 5.62
C THR A 48 22.33 -47.06 4.89
N GLU A 49 21.94 -48.34 4.87
CA GLU A 49 22.71 -49.45 4.29
C GLU A 49 22.28 -49.80 2.85
N LEU A 50 21.13 -49.29 2.39
CA LEU A 50 20.54 -49.68 1.11
C LEU A 50 21.43 -49.31 -0.09
N PHE A 51 22.02 -48.11 -0.07
CA PHE A 51 22.88 -47.61 -1.13
C PHE A 51 24.27 -47.28 -0.63
N LYS A 52 25.28 -47.50 -1.48
CA LYS A 52 26.65 -47.07 -1.19
C LYS A 52 26.71 -45.54 -1.20
N LEU A 53 26.89 -44.94 -0.03
CA LEU A 53 26.93 -43.48 0.15
C LEU A 53 27.91 -42.75 -0.80
N ALA A 54 29.03 -43.37 -1.18
CA ALA A 54 29.99 -42.78 -2.13
C ALA A 54 29.44 -42.63 -3.58
N LYS A 55 28.39 -43.38 -3.94
CA LYS A 55 27.70 -43.29 -5.24
C LYS A 55 26.65 -42.18 -5.28
N LEU A 56 26.28 -41.64 -4.12
CA LEU A 56 25.34 -40.52 -3.96
C LEU A 56 26.07 -39.18 -3.77
N ALA A 57 27.37 -39.11 -4.07
CA ALA A 57 28.10 -37.85 -4.01
C ALA A 57 27.53 -36.83 -5.03
N PRO A 58 27.65 -35.52 -4.78
CA PRO A 58 27.08 -34.49 -5.66
C PRO A 58 27.60 -34.55 -7.10
N SER A 59 28.84 -35.02 -7.30
CA SER A 59 29.47 -35.16 -8.61
C SER A 59 29.02 -36.38 -9.42
N ARG A 60 28.14 -37.23 -8.88
CA ARG A 60 27.67 -38.45 -9.56
C ARG A 60 26.35 -38.19 -10.28
N ASN A 61 26.21 -38.79 -11.46
CA ASN A 61 24.92 -38.95 -12.13
C ASN A 61 24.28 -40.27 -11.66
N ASN A 62 23.01 -40.21 -11.26
CA ASN A 62 22.15 -41.38 -11.05
C ASN A 62 20.81 -41.28 -11.80
N VAL A 63 20.71 -40.39 -12.80
CA VAL A 63 19.55 -40.27 -13.70
C VAL A 63 20.05 -40.34 -15.15
N LYS A 64 19.71 -41.43 -15.85
CA LYS A 64 20.05 -41.58 -17.27
C LYS A 64 19.11 -40.72 -18.10
N HIS A 65 19.64 -39.62 -18.64
CA HIS A 65 18.90 -38.75 -19.57
C HIS A 65 18.77 -39.42 -20.95
N GLU A 66 19.88 -40.00 -21.40
CA GLU A 66 20.14 -40.73 -22.63
C GLU A 66 20.06 -42.26 -22.54
N PRO A 67 19.32 -43.04 -23.36
CA PRO A 67 19.46 -44.51 -23.36
C PRO A 67 20.89 -44.99 -23.64
N ASN A 68 21.65 -44.24 -24.46
CA ASN A 68 22.95 -44.63 -24.99
C ASN A 68 24.13 -43.80 -24.45
N MET A 69 23.97 -43.08 -23.33
CA MET A 69 25.06 -42.26 -22.78
C MET A 69 26.25 -43.10 -22.33
N THR A 70 27.45 -42.66 -22.72
CA THR A 70 28.74 -43.20 -22.29
C THR A 70 29.04 -42.83 -20.84
N GLU A 71 29.96 -43.57 -20.18
CA GLU A 71 30.38 -43.24 -18.81
C GLU A 71 31.03 -41.84 -18.69
N GLU A 72 31.67 -41.34 -19.75
CA GLU A 72 32.26 -40.01 -19.75
C GLU A 72 31.19 -38.92 -19.84
N GLU A 73 30.17 -39.11 -20.69
CA GLU A 73 29.02 -38.21 -20.77
C GLU A 73 28.23 -38.22 -19.45
N MET A 74 28.08 -39.37 -18.79
CA MET A 74 27.47 -39.46 -17.46
C MET A 74 28.25 -38.69 -16.39
N LYS A 75 29.57 -38.57 -16.50
CA LYS A 75 30.38 -37.75 -15.57
C LYS A 75 30.17 -36.25 -15.79
N GLN A 76 29.73 -35.84 -16.97
CA GLN A 76 29.48 -34.44 -17.30
C GLN A 76 28.08 -33.95 -16.90
N CYS A 77 27.15 -34.84 -16.56
CA CYS A 77 25.78 -34.51 -16.17
C CYS A 77 25.43 -34.99 -14.75
N SER A 78 26.13 -34.49 -13.73
CA SER A 78 25.84 -34.86 -12.34
C SER A 78 24.39 -34.53 -11.92
N THR A 79 23.83 -35.34 -11.01
CA THR A 79 22.44 -35.21 -10.52
C THR A 79 22.42 -34.97 -9.00
N PRO A 80 22.96 -33.82 -8.53
CA PRO A 80 23.14 -33.57 -7.12
C PRO A 80 21.83 -33.47 -6.33
N MET A 81 20.76 -32.90 -6.89
CA MET A 81 19.48 -32.76 -6.19
C MET A 81 18.80 -34.13 -5.99
N TYR A 82 18.80 -34.96 -7.03
CA TYR A 82 18.28 -36.33 -6.97
C TYR A 82 19.06 -37.15 -5.94
N ASN A 83 20.40 -37.11 -5.99
CA ASN A 83 21.25 -37.84 -5.05
C ASN A 83 21.01 -37.40 -3.60
N ASN A 84 20.90 -36.08 -3.38
CA ASN A 84 20.65 -35.52 -2.05
C ASN A 84 19.26 -35.89 -1.52
N SER A 85 18.26 -36.03 -2.39
CA SER A 85 16.91 -36.47 -2.02
C SER A 85 16.90 -37.91 -1.48
N ILE A 86 17.68 -38.82 -2.07
CA ILE A 86 17.85 -40.19 -1.55
C ILE A 86 18.58 -40.17 -0.20
N LEU A 87 19.64 -39.37 -0.09
CA LEU A 87 20.39 -39.23 1.16
C LEU A 87 19.52 -38.66 2.28
N GLU A 88 18.61 -37.74 1.98
CA GLU A 88 17.68 -37.17 2.98
C GLU A 88 16.80 -38.26 3.60
N ASP A 89 16.30 -39.21 2.80
CA ASP A 89 15.51 -40.34 3.29
C ASP A 89 16.35 -41.29 4.15
N MET A 90 17.59 -41.58 3.71
CA MET A 90 18.52 -42.45 4.43
C MET A 90 18.87 -41.89 5.82
N MET A 91 19.02 -40.56 5.95
CA MET A 91 19.52 -39.92 7.17
C MET A 91 18.43 -39.48 8.16
N MET A 92 17.14 -39.59 7.80
CA MET A 92 16.02 -39.09 8.63
C MET A 92 16.03 -39.62 10.08
N ARG A 93 16.35 -40.91 10.28
CA ARG A 93 16.42 -41.51 11.63
C ARG A 93 17.60 -40.98 12.44
N GLN A 94 18.74 -40.71 11.79
CA GLN A 94 19.93 -40.18 12.45
C GLN A 94 19.68 -38.76 12.97
N HIS A 95 19.18 -37.86 12.12
CA HIS A 95 18.88 -36.48 12.56
C HIS A 95 17.82 -36.45 13.66
N THR A 96 16.85 -37.36 13.63
CA THR A 96 15.85 -37.49 14.71
C THR A 96 16.49 -37.85 16.05
N ARG A 97 17.46 -38.78 16.06
CA ARG A 97 18.21 -39.14 17.28
C ARG A 97 19.06 -37.98 17.80
N GLU A 98 19.74 -37.26 16.91
CA GLU A 98 20.56 -36.10 17.26
C GLU A 98 19.73 -34.96 17.87
N LEU A 99 18.59 -34.62 17.26
CA LEU A 99 17.66 -33.65 17.82
C LEU A 99 17.08 -34.12 19.17
N HIS A 100 16.73 -35.41 19.28
CA HIS A 100 16.19 -35.97 20.53
C HIS A 100 17.22 -35.90 21.67
N ALA A 101 18.50 -36.15 21.39
CA ALA A 101 19.56 -36.03 22.39
C ALA A 101 19.63 -34.60 22.95
N ALA A 102 19.66 -33.58 22.08
CA ALA A 102 19.68 -32.18 22.50
C ALA A 102 18.41 -31.77 23.28
N LEU A 103 17.24 -32.24 22.85
CA LEU A 103 15.95 -31.97 23.52
C LEU A 103 15.88 -32.58 24.93
N LYS A 104 16.49 -33.76 25.12
CA LYS A 104 16.55 -34.43 26.42
C LYS A 104 17.50 -33.71 27.39
N GLU A 105 18.59 -33.14 26.88
CA GLU A 105 19.58 -32.43 27.69
C GLU A 105 19.15 -31.01 28.07
N ALA A 106 18.41 -30.31 27.22
CA ALA A 106 18.07 -28.89 27.38
C ALA A 106 16.57 -28.62 27.12
N PRO A 107 15.71 -28.55 28.16
CA PRO A 107 14.30 -28.22 27.99
C PRO A 107 14.05 -26.87 27.29
N GLN A 108 14.89 -25.86 27.55
CA GLN A 108 14.81 -24.53 26.93
C GLN A 108 15.04 -24.58 25.42
N PHE A 109 15.77 -25.59 24.92
CA PHE A 109 15.96 -25.80 23.49
C PHE A 109 14.64 -26.16 22.78
N ALA A 110 13.74 -26.89 23.46
CA ALA A 110 12.43 -27.22 22.93
C ALA A 110 11.56 -25.96 22.76
N GLU A 111 11.56 -25.07 23.75
CA GLU A 111 10.86 -23.79 23.69
C GLU A 111 11.43 -22.88 22.59
N ALA A 112 12.75 -22.78 22.48
CA ALA A 112 13.40 -22.01 21.43
C ALA A 112 13.05 -22.53 20.02
N CYS A 113 12.98 -23.86 19.86
CA CYS A 113 12.48 -24.48 18.63
C CYS A 113 11.02 -24.08 18.33
N ILE A 114 10.16 -23.99 19.35
CA ILE A 114 8.77 -23.53 19.18
C ILE A 114 8.75 -22.08 18.71
N LEU A 115 9.50 -21.18 19.36
CA LEU A 115 9.59 -19.76 18.97
C LEU A 115 10.07 -19.61 17.52
N ALA A 116 11.12 -20.33 17.14
CA ALA A 116 11.66 -20.31 15.79
C ALA A 116 10.65 -20.80 14.75
N LYS A 117 9.92 -21.89 15.04
CA LYS A 117 8.86 -22.43 14.17
C LYS A 117 7.67 -21.46 14.05
N VAL A 118 7.24 -20.86 15.16
CA VAL A 118 6.17 -19.84 15.13
C VAL A 118 6.61 -18.66 14.28
N TRP A 119 7.80 -18.12 14.51
CA TRP A 119 8.37 -17.01 13.74
C TRP A 119 8.40 -17.30 12.22
N LEU A 120 8.85 -18.50 11.85
CA LEU A 120 8.91 -18.98 10.47
C LEU A 120 7.50 -19.14 9.85
N ARG A 121 6.55 -19.67 10.64
CA ARG A 121 5.16 -19.91 10.21
C ARG A 121 4.36 -18.64 10.05
N GLN A 122 4.52 -17.64 10.93
CA GLN A 122 3.85 -16.34 10.79
C GLN A 122 4.27 -15.60 9.52
N ARG A 123 5.42 -15.94 8.95
CA ARG A 123 5.92 -15.44 7.66
C ARG A 123 5.70 -16.42 6.51
N GLY A 124 5.07 -17.58 6.73
CA GLY A 124 4.75 -18.52 5.66
C GLY A 124 5.96 -19.20 4.97
N PHE A 125 7.20 -19.00 5.44
CA PHE A 125 8.39 -19.56 4.78
C PHE A 125 8.39 -21.09 4.72
N HIS A 126 7.84 -21.73 5.77
CA HIS A 126 7.67 -23.19 5.84
C HIS A 126 6.85 -23.82 4.69
N LYS A 127 6.04 -23.02 3.97
CA LYS A 127 5.23 -23.49 2.84
C LYS A 127 5.99 -23.51 1.52
N ALA A 128 7.01 -22.68 1.38
CA ALA A 128 7.76 -22.57 0.14
C ALA A 128 8.64 -23.81 -0.08
N MET A 129 8.66 -24.29 -1.32
CA MET A 129 9.37 -25.52 -1.71
C MET A 129 10.89 -25.40 -1.55
N ASP A 130 11.40 -24.20 -1.76
CA ASP A 130 12.83 -23.86 -1.80
C ASP A 130 13.28 -23.01 -0.60
N SER A 131 12.53 -23.01 0.51
CA SER A 131 12.87 -22.26 1.72
C SER A 131 13.10 -23.16 2.94
N VAL A 132 13.55 -22.54 4.03
CA VAL A 132 13.74 -23.18 5.33
C VAL A 132 12.39 -23.60 5.90
N ASN A 133 12.25 -24.87 6.25
CA ASN A 133 11.06 -25.41 6.92
C ASN A 133 11.30 -25.57 8.44
N ASP A 134 10.29 -26.06 9.14
CA ASP A 134 10.33 -26.28 10.60
C ASP A 134 11.47 -27.21 11.04
N PHE A 135 11.86 -28.19 10.21
CA PHE A 135 12.97 -29.09 10.50
C PHE A 135 14.31 -28.37 10.31
N LEU A 136 14.52 -27.72 9.18
CA LEU A 136 15.77 -27.02 8.85
C LEU A 136 16.08 -25.88 9.83
N VAL A 137 15.07 -25.13 10.31
CA VAL A 137 15.29 -24.11 11.34
C VAL A 137 15.69 -24.72 12.69
N SER A 138 15.15 -25.91 13.01
CA SER A 138 15.55 -26.65 14.21
C SER A 138 16.98 -27.18 14.09
N MET A 139 17.39 -27.62 12.89
CA MET A 139 18.77 -28.04 12.61
C MET A 139 19.76 -26.86 12.68
N LEU A 140 19.38 -25.67 12.21
CA LEU A 140 20.19 -24.46 12.42
C LEU A 140 20.39 -24.16 13.92
N LEU A 141 19.33 -24.28 14.72
CA LEU A 141 19.44 -24.08 16.16
C LEU A 141 20.31 -25.15 16.82
N LEU A 142 20.16 -26.42 16.41
CA LEU A 142 20.99 -27.53 16.86
C LEU A 142 22.47 -27.29 16.50
N TYR A 143 22.75 -26.78 15.31
CA TYR A 143 24.11 -26.42 14.89
C TYR A 143 24.73 -25.36 15.80
N LEU A 144 23.98 -24.31 16.15
CA LEU A 144 24.43 -23.28 17.08
C LEU A 144 24.69 -23.85 18.48
N TYR A 145 23.85 -24.79 18.94
CA TYR A 145 24.05 -25.51 20.19
C TYR A 145 25.34 -26.36 20.17
N GLN A 146 25.54 -27.18 19.13
CA GLN A 146 26.73 -28.04 19.03
C GLN A 146 28.03 -27.25 18.83
N LYS A 147 27.99 -26.09 18.16
CA LYS A 147 29.12 -25.15 18.05
C LYS A 147 29.34 -24.32 19.33
N LYS A 148 28.59 -24.60 20.41
CA LYS A 148 28.67 -23.92 21.71
C LYS A 148 28.44 -22.41 21.63
N ARG A 149 27.73 -21.93 20.60
CA ARG A 149 27.22 -20.55 20.54
C ARG A 149 26.00 -20.37 21.44
N ILE A 150 25.33 -21.47 21.75
CA ILE A 150 24.21 -21.60 22.68
C ILE A 150 24.51 -22.82 23.56
N ASN A 151 24.10 -22.82 24.83
CA ASN A 151 24.29 -23.94 25.76
C ASN A 151 22.97 -24.30 26.48
N SER A 152 22.98 -25.38 27.26
CA SER A 152 21.79 -25.88 27.97
C SER A 152 21.23 -24.93 29.02
N GLN A 153 22.03 -23.97 29.49
CA GLN A 153 21.61 -22.94 30.46
C GLN A 153 21.09 -21.67 29.78
N THR A 154 21.20 -21.56 28.45
CA THR A 154 20.77 -20.36 27.73
C THR A 154 19.23 -20.30 27.69
N PRO A 155 18.59 -19.20 28.14
CA PRO A 155 17.14 -19.06 28.05
C PRO A 155 16.61 -19.10 26.62
N SER A 156 15.38 -19.55 26.42
CA SER A 156 14.78 -19.80 25.10
C SER A 156 14.65 -18.54 24.23
N ASP A 157 14.40 -17.37 24.83
CA ASP A 157 14.37 -16.08 24.13
C ASP A 157 15.77 -15.68 23.62
N GLN A 158 16.81 -15.95 24.39
CA GLN A 158 18.20 -15.68 24.03
C GLN A 158 18.66 -16.64 22.93
N MET A 159 18.28 -17.91 23.00
CA MET A 159 18.52 -18.87 21.91
C MET A 159 17.90 -18.38 20.60
N PHE A 160 16.67 -17.89 20.64
CA PHE A 160 15.99 -17.32 19.47
C PHE A 160 16.68 -16.05 18.96
N LYS A 161 17.12 -15.15 19.85
CA LYS A 161 17.90 -13.95 19.49
C LYS A 161 19.17 -14.30 18.73
N VAL A 162 19.95 -15.25 19.25
CA VAL A 162 21.18 -15.73 18.60
C VAL A 162 20.88 -16.32 17.23
N LEU A 163 19.80 -17.10 17.10
CA LEU A 163 19.38 -17.67 15.82
C LEU A 163 19.07 -16.58 14.79
N VAL A 164 18.22 -15.59 15.11
CA VAL A 164 17.84 -14.54 14.14
C VAL A 164 19.02 -13.62 13.83
N GLN A 165 19.88 -13.32 14.79
CA GLN A 165 21.10 -12.55 14.54
C GLN A 165 22.08 -13.30 13.64
N PHE A 166 22.22 -14.62 13.86
CA PHE A 166 23.02 -15.47 13.00
C PHE A 166 22.49 -15.47 11.57
N ILE A 167 21.20 -15.71 11.37
CA ILE A 167 20.58 -15.71 10.04
C ILE A 167 20.74 -14.34 9.36
N ALA A 168 20.56 -13.24 10.08
CA ALA A 168 20.61 -11.89 9.52
C ALA A 168 21.98 -11.51 8.94
N VAL A 169 23.08 -12.05 9.48
CA VAL A 169 24.45 -11.60 9.15
C VAL A 169 25.29 -12.68 8.45
N HIS A 170 25.02 -13.97 8.70
CA HIS A 170 25.86 -15.05 8.17
C HIS A 170 25.71 -15.21 6.65
N LYS A 171 26.82 -15.11 5.92
CA LYS A 171 26.89 -15.29 4.47
C LYS A 171 27.24 -16.73 4.13
N LEU A 172 26.23 -17.52 3.81
CA LEU A 172 26.39 -18.94 3.46
C LEU A 172 27.15 -19.16 2.14
N GLU A 173 27.15 -18.16 1.28
CA GLU A 173 27.84 -18.18 -0.01
C GLU A 173 29.35 -18.22 0.19
N ASP A 174 29.85 -17.43 1.14
CA ASP A 174 31.27 -17.33 1.47
C ASP A 174 31.66 -18.47 2.43
N GLU A 175 30.85 -18.68 3.47
CA GLU A 175 31.09 -19.61 4.57
C GLU A 175 29.97 -20.65 4.73
N PRO A 176 30.10 -21.82 4.08
CA PRO A 176 29.24 -22.97 4.27
C PRO A 176 29.18 -23.45 5.71
N LEU A 177 28.04 -24.02 6.10
CA LEU A 177 27.89 -24.62 7.41
C LEU A 177 28.21 -26.11 7.36
N GLN A 178 28.82 -26.62 8.42
CA GLN A 178 29.08 -28.04 8.59
C GLN A 178 29.01 -28.42 10.07
N PHE A 179 28.14 -29.38 10.38
CA PHE A 179 28.09 -29.99 11.70
C PHE A 179 29.43 -30.66 12.07
N PRO A 180 29.78 -30.72 13.37
CA PRO A 180 30.85 -31.62 13.81
C PRO A 180 30.58 -33.04 13.30
N PRO A 181 31.61 -33.74 12.77
CA PRO A 181 31.43 -35.09 12.23
C PRO A 181 31.00 -36.05 13.34
N ALA A 182 29.93 -36.80 13.10
CA ALA A 182 29.50 -37.89 13.97
C ALA A 182 30.41 -39.12 13.79
N GLU A 183 30.24 -40.12 14.66
CA GLU A 183 30.93 -41.40 14.55
C GLU A 183 30.58 -42.08 13.21
N GLY A 184 31.60 -42.35 12.37
CA GLY A 184 31.41 -42.84 10.99
C GLY A 184 31.14 -41.75 9.92
N GLY A 185 31.10 -40.48 10.33
CA GLY A 185 31.02 -39.32 9.45
C GLY A 185 32.32 -39.05 8.69
N VAL A 186 32.22 -38.29 7.60
CA VAL A 186 33.36 -37.93 6.75
C VAL A 186 33.78 -36.50 7.01
N VAL A 187 35.08 -36.29 7.26
CA VAL A 187 35.69 -34.96 7.22
C VAL A 187 36.00 -34.64 5.76
N LEU A 188 35.33 -33.61 5.22
CA LEU A 188 35.52 -33.21 3.83
C LEU A 188 36.88 -32.52 3.62
N THR A 189 37.51 -32.85 2.50
CA THR A 189 38.65 -32.10 1.96
C THR A 189 38.18 -30.78 1.36
N THR A 190 39.10 -29.85 1.12
CA THR A 190 38.83 -28.58 0.42
C THR A 190 38.18 -28.82 -0.95
N GLU A 191 38.65 -29.82 -1.70
CA GLU A 191 38.08 -30.21 -3.00
C GLU A 191 36.67 -30.79 -2.87
N GLY A 192 36.42 -31.60 -1.83
CA GLY A 192 35.10 -32.12 -1.53
C GLY A 192 34.10 -31.00 -1.25
N MET A 193 34.50 -30.03 -0.42
CA MET A 193 33.69 -28.84 -0.13
C MET A 193 33.43 -28.02 -1.41
N GLN A 194 34.43 -27.87 -2.28
CA GLN A 194 34.25 -27.18 -3.56
C GLN A 194 33.26 -27.90 -4.49
N THR A 195 33.26 -29.24 -4.46
CA THR A 195 32.29 -30.04 -5.22
C THR A 195 30.86 -29.73 -4.79
N PHE A 196 30.59 -29.60 -3.49
CA PHE A 196 29.28 -29.17 -2.99
C PHE A 196 28.95 -27.72 -3.41
N ARG A 197 29.89 -26.78 -3.30
CA ARG A 197 29.68 -25.37 -3.71
C ARG A 197 29.37 -25.23 -5.20
N ASN A 198 29.95 -26.08 -6.04
CA ASN A 198 29.67 -26.07 -7.48
C ASN A 198 28.31 -26.69 -7.81
N SER A 199 27.81 -27.61 -6.96
CA SER A 199 26.59 -28.37 -7.20
C SER A 199 25.33 -27.72 -6.60
N PHE A 200 25.48 -26.93 -5.53
CA PHE A 200 24.36 -26.32 -4.81
C PHE A 200 24.56 -24.81 -4.61
N GLU A 201 23.44 -24.10 -4.60
CA GLU A 201 23.42 -22.65 -4.35
C GLU A 201 23.90 -22.27 -2.94
N LEU A 202 23.55 -23.08 -1.95
CA LEU A 202 23.86 -22.94 -0.53
C LEU A 202 24.22 -24.30 0.06
N VAL A 203 25.19 -24.32 0.98
CA VAL A 203 25.69 -25.57 1.56
C VAL A 203 25.63 -25.52 3.08
N PHE A 204 24.87 -26.46 3.65
CA PHE A 204 24.84 -26.79 5.07
C PHE A 204 24.91 -28.30 5.24
N LEU A 205 26.08 -28.80 5.61
CA LEU A 205 26.35 -30.23 5.70
C LEU A 205 25.97 -30.79 7.07
N ASP A 206 25.31 -31.94 7.03
CA ASP A 206 24.95 -32.70 8.22
C ASP A 206 26.17 -33.34 8.92
N SER A 207 25.92 -33.99 10.05
CA SER A 207 26.96 -34.65 10.86
C SER A 207 27.63 -35.83 10.14
N SER A 208 27.02 -36.38 9.08
CA SER A 208 27.65 -37.40 8.23
C SER A 208 28.70 -36.81 7.29
N GLY A 209 28.63 -35.50 7.02
CA GLY A 209 29.47 -34.82 6.03
C GLY A 209 29.14 -35.18 4.57
N ARG A 210 28.00 -35.82 4.31
CA ARG A 210 27.61 -36.30 2.96
C ARG A 210 26.31 -35.71 2.45
N LEU A 211 25.41 -35.30 3.34
CA LEU A 211 24.12 -34.71 2.97
C LEU A 211 24.19 -33.19 3.12
N ASN A 212 23.72 -32.47 2.09
CA ASN A 212 23.46 -31.04 2.20
C ASN A 212 22.02 -30.81 2.64
N LEU A 213 21.82 -30.40 3.90
CA LEU A 213 20.53 -30.04 4.47
C LEU A 213 19.87 -28.87 3.71
N PHE A 214 20.68 -28.02 3.08
CA PHE A 214 20.22 -26.84 2.35
C PHE A 214 20.15 -27.04 0.83
N ALA A 215 20.22 -28.28 0.34
CA ALA A 215 20.18 -28.56 -1.11
C ALA A 215 19.00 -27.89 -1.83
N ARG A 216 17.82 -27.89 -1.19
CA ARG A 216 16.61 -27.24 -1.73
C ARG A 216 16.53 -25.73 -1.49
N VAL A 217 17.30 -25.20 -0.54
CA VAL A 217 17.22 -23.79 -0.16
C VAL A 217 17.93 -22.94 -1.21
N THR A 218 17.18 -22.06 -1.88
CA THR A 218 17.73 -21.13 -2.89
C THR A 218 18.34 -19.89 -2.24
N ARG A 219 19.22 -19.20 -2.96
CA ARG A 219 19.79 -17.91 -2.54
C ARG A 219 18.70 -16.87 -2.34
N SER A 220 17.71 -16.82 -3.23
CA SER A 220 16.59 -15.88 -3.13
C SER A 220 15.74 -16.13 -1.88
N ALA A 221 15.44 -17.39 -1.55
CA ALA A 221 14.71 -17.75 -0.34
C ALA A 221 15.52 -17.51 0.95
N TRP A 222 16.84 -17.79 0.93
CA TRP A 222 17.71 -17.45 2.06
C TRP A 222 17.78 -15.94 2.25
N LYS A 223 17.95 -15.15 1.19
CA LYS A 223 17.99 -13.70 1.26
C LYS A 223 16.68 -13.10 1.79
N GLU A 224 15.54 -13.66 1.40
CA GLU A 224 14.23 -13.33 1.97
C GLU A 224 14.21 -13.57 3.48
N LEU A 225 14.70 -14.73 3.93
CA LEU A 225 14.81 -15.08 5.35
C LEU A 225 15.77 -14.17 6.11
N GLN A 226 16.93 -13.83 5.53
CA GLN A 226 17.90 -12.90 6.11
C GLN A 226 17.29 -11.51 6.33
N ASN A 227 16.55 -11.00 5.35
CA ASN A 227 15.89 -9.71 5.46
C ASN A 227 14.84 -9.72 6.58
N ALA A 228 14.04 -10.78 6.68
CA ALA A 228 13.07 -10.93 7.78
C ALA A 228 13.76 -11.09 9.14
N ALA A 229 14.92 -11.75 9.19
CA ALA A 229 15.73 -11.89 10.40
C ALA A 229 16.32 -10.55 10.82
N ALA A 230 16.85 -9.74 9.89
CA ALA A 230 17.37 -8.41 10.16
C ALA A 230 16.28 -7.45 10.67
N GLU A 231 15.06 -7.52 10.13
CA GLU A 231 13.89 -6.81 10.66
C GLU A 231 13.56 -7.29 12.08
N SER A 232 13.64 -8.60 12.33
CA SER A 232 13.37 -9.19 13.64
C SER A 232 14.41 -8.80 14.69
N VAL A 233 15.69 -8.68 14.33
CA VAL A 233 16.76 -8.22 15.24
C VAL A 233 16.44 -6.84 15.80
N LYS A 234 15.91 -5.92 14.98
CA LYS A 234 15.52 -4.56 15.44
C LYS A 234 14.38 -4.62 16.46
N LEU A 235 13.35 -5.43 16.19
CA LEU A 235 12.22 -5.62 17.11
C LEU A 235 12.66 -6.21 18.45
N VAL A 236 13.58 -7.16 18.43
CA VAL A 236 14.01 -7.83 19.66
C VAL A 236 14.90 -6.93 20.55
N GLN A 237 15.47 -5.85 20.01
CA GLN A 237 16.25 -4.89 20.82
C GLN A 237 15.37 -4.10 21.80
N HIS A 238 14.14 -3.77 21.42
CA HIS A 238 13.24 -2.92 22.21
C HIS A 238 12.40 -3.72 23.23
N CYS A 239 12.20 -5.02 22.99
CA CYS A 239 11.52 -5.95 23.90
C CYS A 239 10.12 -5.49 24.39
N THR A 240 9.38 -4.73 23.56
CA THR A 240 8.02 -4.29 23.91
C THR A 240 6.98 -5.39 23.62
N MET A 241 5.78 -5.26 24.20
CA MET A 241 4.66 -6.16 23.89
C MET A 241 4.27 -6.11 22.41
N ASP A 242 4.41 -4.95 21.76
CA ASP A 242 4.12 -4.80 20.34
C ASP A 242 5.18 -5.44 19.45
N ASP A 243 6.43 -5.46 19.88
CA ASP A 243 7.49 -6.23 19.22
C ASP A 243 7.18 -7.73 19.29
N PHE A 244 6.79 -8.23 20.47
CA PHE A 244 6.39 -9.62 20.64
C PHE A 244 5.22 -10.00 19.73
N ARG A 245 4.16 -9.17 19.72
CA ARG A 245 3.00 -9.35 18.84
C ARG A 245 3.42 -9.34 17.37
N SER A 246 4.32 -8.46 16.98
CA SER A 246 4.81 -8.35 15.60
C SER A 246 5.68 -9.53 15.16
N LEU A 247 6.43 -10.12 16.09
CA LEU A 247 7.29 -11.28 15.81
C LEU A 247 6.52 -12.59 15.73
N PHE A 248 5.59 -12.82 16.67
CA PHE A 248 5.02 -14.14 16.93
C PHE A 248 3.50 -14.25 16.75
N ILE A 249 2.76 -13.14 16.70
CA ILE A 249 1.29 -13.14 16.61
C ILE A 249 0.80 -12.66 15.23
N LYS A 250 1.32 -11.53 14.75
CA LYS A 250 0.92 -10.94 13.46
C LYS A 250 1.46 -11.79 12.31
N LYS A 251 0.57 -12.14 11.38
CA LYS A 251 0.93 -12.79 10.11
C LYS A 251 1.52 -11.75 9.16
N ASN A 252 2.66 -12.06 8.57
CA ASN A 252 3.27 -11.29 7.50
C ASN A 252 3.29 -12.15 6.23
N GLU A 253 2.16 -12.16 5.54
CA GLU A 253 1.91 -13.04 4.39
C GLU A 253 2.64 -12.52 3.12
N PHE A 254 2.80 -13.41 2.14
CA PHE A 254 3.52 -13.11 0.89
C PHE A 254 3.02 -11.84 0.19
N TRP A 255 1.70 -11.62 0.19
CA TRP A 255 1.03 -10.51 -0.50
C TRP A 255 1.23 -9.13 0.13
N THR A 256 1.85 -9.05 1.31
CA THR A 256 2.16 -7.77 1.98
C THR A 256 3.65 -7.47 2.07
N ARG A 257 4.51 -8.43 1.68
CA ARG A 257 5.98 -8.31 1.76
C ARG A 257 6.65 -7.63 0.58
N TYR A 258 6.02 -7.67 -0.59
CA TYR A 258 6.61 -7.19 -1.84
C TYR A 258 5.85 -5.98 -2.38
N ASP A 259 6.52 -5.24 -3.27
CA ASP A 259 5.99 -4.02 -3.86
C ASP A 259 5.31 -4.28 -5.21
N GLN A 260 5.71 -5.34 -5.92
CA GLN A 260 5.14 -5.69 -7.22
C GLN A 260 5.14 -7.20 -7.43
N TYR A 261 4.10 -7.69 -8.08
CA TYR A 261 3.88 -9.10 -8.38
C TYR A 261 3.66 -9.32 -9.87
N TYR A 262 4.24 -10.38 -10.41
CA TYR A 262 4.05 -10.90 -11.76
C TYR A 262 3.56 -12.34 -11.74
N TRP A 263 2.57 -12.68 -12.56
CA TRP A 263 2.09 -14.05 -12.71
C TRP A 263 2.48 -14.60 -14.07
N PHE A 264 2.99 -15.83 -14.03
CA PHE A 264 3.40 -16.62 -15.18
C PHE A 264 2.53 -17.88 -15.23
N PRO A 265 2.21 -18.39 -16.43
CA PRO A 265 1.53 -19.66 -16.57
C PRO A 265 2.38 -20.81 -16.02
N ALA A 266 1.74 -21.96 -15.83
CA ALA A 266 2.42 -23.18 -15.46
C ALA A 266 3.46 -23.58 -16.53
N PRO A 267 4.59 -24.18 -16.14
CA PRO A 267 5.56 -24.70 -17.09
C PRO A 267 4.95 -25.85 -17.90
N VAL A 268 5.31 -25.98 -19.17
CA VAL A 268 4.85 -27.11 -20.01
C VAL A 268 5.68 -28.36 -19.66
N PRO A 269 5.07 -29.55 -19.49
CA PRO A 269 5.82 -30.79 -19.32
C PRO A 269 6.85 -31.00 -20.44
N VAL A 270 8.01 -31.58 -20.12
CA VAL A 270 9.07 -31.80 -21.13
C VAL A 270 8.59 -32.68 -22.28
N ASP A 271 7.74 -33.66 -21.99
CA ASP A 271 7.20 -34.60 -22.98
C ASP A 271 6.14 -33.96 -23.89
N ASP A 272 5.47 -32.90 -23.42
CA ASP A 272 4.42 -32.18 -24.14
C ASP A 272 4.95 -30.91 -24.84
N ALA A 273 6.21 -30.54 -24.60
CA ALA A 273 6.82 -29.32 -25.10
C ALA A 273 7.45 -29.53 -26.48
N ASP A 274 7.37 -28.50 -27.34
CA ASP A 274 8.08 -28.49 -28.62
C ASP A 274 9.61 -28.66 -28.40
N GLU A 275 10.32 -29.27 -29.36
CA GLU A 275 11.73 -29.65 -29.22
C GLU A 275 12.64 -28.50 -28.75
N ASP A 276 12.35 -27.28 -29.20
CA ASP A 276 13.11 -26.06 -28.93
C ASP A 276 12.72 -25.33 -27.63
N THR A 277 11.70 -25.82 -26.90
CA THR A 277 11.20 -25.16 -25.68
C THR A 277 12.22 -25.17 -24.55
N TYR A 278 12.93 -26.30 -24.41
CA TYR A 278 13.94 -26.53 -23.39
C TYR A 278 15.24 -26.96 -24.06
N THR A 279 16.34 -26.31 -23.70
CA THR A 279 17.66 -26.76 -24.16
C THR A 279 18.00 -28.13 -23.56
N GLN A 280 18.97 -28.84 -24.15
CA GLN A 280 19.42 -30.13 -23.59
C GLN A 280 19.91 -29.99 -22.14
N GLU A 281 20.61 -28.90 -21.81
CA GLU A 281 21.07 -28.62 -20.46
C GLU A 281 19.88 -28.40 -19.50
N GLU A 282 18.85 -27.68 -19.95
CA GLU A 282 17.64 -27.47 -19.16
C GLU A 282 16.87 -28.78 -18.92
N LYS A 283 16.75 -29.64 -19.94
CA LYS A 283 16.17 -31.00 -19.79
C LYS A 283 16.95 -31.82 -18.76
N ARG A 284 18.28 -31.72 -18.72
CA ARG A 284 19.10 -32.40 -17.70
C ARG A 284 18.85 -31.84 -16.29
N LEU A 285 18.74 -30.53 -16.14
CA LEU A 285 18.42 -29.89 -14.86
C LEU A 285 17.00 -30.26 -14.37
N ILE A 286 16.02 -30.30 -15.26
CA ILE A 286 14.64 -30.70 -14.95
C ILE A 286 14.61 -32.14 -14.40
N ASN A 287 15.37 -33.05 -15.03
CA ASN A 287 15.49 -34.44 -14.57
C ASN A 287 16.17 -34.58 -13.20
N ASP A 288 17.05 -33.64 -12.81
CA ASP A 288 17.71 -33.67 -11.50
C ASP A 288 16.81 -33.12 -10.37
N MET A 289 16.12 -32.00 -10.61
CA MET A 289 15.43 -31.26 -9.53
C MET A 289 13.90 -31.21 -9.64
N GLY A 290 13.34 -31.64 -10.76
CA GLY A 290 11.92 -31.52 -11.10
C GLY A 290 11.57 -30.21 -11.80
N LEU A 291 10.54 -30.26 -12.64
CA LEU A 291 10.13 -29.18 -13.54
C LEU A 291 9.71 -27.90 -12.80
N GLU A 292 8.91 -28.01 -11.73
CA GLU A 292 8.44 -26.84 -10.98
C GLU A 292 9.61 -26.09 -10.31
N ARG A 293 10.56 -26.81 -9.69
CA ARG A 293 11.74 -26.20 -9.06
C ARG A 293 12.64 -25.55 -10.10
N PHE A 294 12.87 -26.23 -11.23
CA PHE A 294 13.61 -25.66 -12.35
C PHE A 294 12.97 -24.36 -12.83
N TRP A 295 11.64 -24.35 -13.02
CA TRP A 295 10.91 -23.19 -13.52
C TRP A 295 11.01 -21.98 -12.58
N LEU A 296 10.84 -22.20 -11.26
CA LEU A 296 11.05 -21.15 -10.25
C LEU A 296 12.47 -20.58 -10.32
N ARG A 297 13.50 -21.45 -10.40
CA ARG A 297 14.91 -21.04 -10.49
C ARG A 297 15.24 -20.30 -11.78
N LYS A 298 14.71 -20.74 -12.93
CA LYS A 298 14.92 -20.07 -14.23
C LYS A 298 14.33 -18.65 -14.21
N LEU A 299 13.08 -18.50 -13.74
CA LEU A 299 12.45 -17.19 -13.63
C LEU A 299 13.20 -16.25 -12.67
N GLU A 300 13.60 -16.75 -11.51
CA GLU A 300 14.41 -15.98 -10.57
C GLU A 300 15.74 -15.53 -11.18
N SER A 301 16.50 -16.44 -11.78
CA SER A 301 17.81 -16.14 -12.34
C SER A 301 17.74 -15.10 -13.47
N VAL A 302 16.79 -15.28 -14.40
CA VAL A 302 16.57 -14.34 -15.52
C VAL A 302 16.17 -12.97 -14.99
N LEU A 303 15.20 -12.90 -14.08
CA LEU A 303 14.69 -11.63 -13.56
C LEU A 303 15.70 -10.92 -12.65
N SER A 304 16.40 -11.65 -11.79
CA SER A 304 17.47 -11.09 -10.94
C SER A 304 18.60 -10.49 -11.79
N LYS A 305 19.01 -11.18 -12.87
CA LYS A 305 20.03 -10.66 -13.79
C LYS A 305 19.55 -9.47 -14.63
N ALA A 306 18.27 -9.43 -15.00
CA ALA A 306 17.70 -8.34 -15.79
C ALA A 306 17.41 -7.08 -14.97
N LEU A 307 16.90 -7.25 -13.75
CA LEU A 307 16.47 -6.16 -12.89
C LEU A 307 17.63 -5.59 -12.07
N THR A 308 18.65 -6.39 -11.74
CA THR A 308 19.87 -5.94 -11.05
C THR A 308 19.56 -5.17 -9.76
N ASP A 309 20.13 -3.98 -9.56
CA ASP A 309 19.97 -3.10 -8.40
C ASP A 309 18.67 -2.28 -8.41
N ARG A 310 17.78 -2.46 -9.41
CA ARG A 310 16.41 -1.92 -9.41
C ARG A 310 15.54 -2.57 -8.34
N VAL A 311 15.89 -3.79 -7.93
CA VAL A 311 15.19 -4.56 -6.92
C VAL A 311 16.18 -5.09 -5.89
N SER A 312 15.73 -5.20 -4.64
CA SER A 312 16.51 -5.79 -3.55
C SER A 312 16.20 -7.28 -3.35
N LEU A 313 15.05 -7.75 -3.84
CA LEU A 313 14.64 -9.15 -3.83
C LEU A 313 13.80 -9.46 -5.07
N VAL A 314 14.05 -10.63 -5.65
CA VAL A 314 13.18 -11.32 -6.61
C VAL A 314 12.81 -12.66 -5.99
N ARG A 315 11.52 -12.90 -5.78
CA ARG A 315 11.06 -14.12 -5.11
C ARG A 315 9.97 -14.83 -5.92
N PRO A 316 10.28 -15.92 -6.62
CA PRO A 316 9.26 -16.78 -7.21
C PRO A 316 8.63 -17.64 -6.11
N ILE A 317 7.32 -17.85 -6.15
CA ILE A 317 6.64 -18.90 -5.40
C ILE A 317 5.59 -19.56 -6.31
N ALA A 318 5.33 -20.84 -6.06
CA ALA A 318 4.18 -21.54 -6.62
C ALA A 318 3.04 -21.58 -5.58
N GLU A 319 1.81 -21.80 -6.04
CA GLU A 319 0.68 -22.06 -5.15
C GLU A 319 0.96 -23.26 -4.21
N ASP A 320 0.34 -23.23 -3.02
CA ASP A 320 0.52 -24.24 -1.97
C ASP A 320 0.33 -25.67 -2.51
N ALA A 321 1.06 -26.63 -1.91
CA ALA A 321 0.97 -28.05 -2.27
C ALA A 321 -0.49 -28.53 -2.29
N ALA A 322 -0.95 -28.96 -3.46
CA ALA A 322 -2.27 -29.56 -3.64
C ALA A 322 -2.26 -30.97 -3.05
N ASP A 323 -3.33 -31.31 -2.34
CA ASP A 323 -3.62 -32.68 -1.90
C ASP A 323 -4.41 -33.38 -3.02
N TRP A 324 -4.07 -34.61 -3.39
CA TRP A 324 -4.78 -35.38 -4.42
C TRP A 324 -5.28 -36.73 -3.91
N ASN A 325 -6.30 -37.26 -4.60
CA ASN A 325 -6.97 -38.49 -4.19
C ASN A 325 -6.13 -39.72 -4.62
N MET A 326 -6.04 -40.72 -3.74
CA MET A 326 -5.39 -42.01 -4.04
C MET A 326 -6.08 -42.81 -5.15
N GLN A 327 -7.40 -42.67 -5.31
CA GLN A 327 -8.22 -43.52 -6.17
C GLN A 327 -8.18 -43.13 -7.65
N TYR A 328 -8.02 -41.83 -7.96
CA TYR A 328 -8.11 -41.33 -9.34
C TYR A 328 -6.76 -41.08 -10.01
N GLY A 329 -5.64 -41.33 -9.32
CA GLY A 329 -4.28 -41.39 -9.90
C GLY A 329 -3.75 -40.13 -10.58
N SER A 330 -4.55 -39.07 -10.75
CA SER A 330 -4.13 -37.86 -11.44
C SER A 330 -3.21 -37.04 -10.53
N ILE A 331 -1.96 -36.90 -10.98
CA ILE A 331 -0.99 -35.97 -10.42
C ILE A 331 -1.63 -34.56 -10.41
N PRO A 332 -1.39 -33.74 -9.36
CA PRO A 332 -1.89 -32.36 -9.35
C PRO A 332 -1.52 -31.59 -10.61
N THR A 333 -2.45 -30.79 -11.12
CA THR A 333 -2.18 -29.89 -12.26
C THR A 333 -1.02 -28.96 -11.93
N GLN A 334 -0.12 -28.77 -12.90
CA GLN A 334 0.99 -27.84 -12.78
C GLN A 334 0.49 -26.44 -12.46
N ARG A 335 1.24 -25.75 -11.59
CA ARG A 335 0.76 -24.51 -10.97
C ARG A 335 1.32 -23.27 -11.64
N LYS A 336 0.53 -22.21 -11.61
CA LYS A 336 1.00 -20.86 -11.96
C LYS A 336 2.07 -20.43 -10.97
N VAL A 337 3.03 -19.67 -11.47
CA VAL A 337 4.09 -19.08 -10.64
C VAL A 337 3.80 -17.61 -10.48
N VAL A 338 3.98 -17.11 -9.26
CA VAL A 338 4.01 -15.69 -8.97
C VAL A 338 5.39 -15.27 -8.52
N VAL A 339 5.90 -14.16 -9.07
CA VAL A 339 7.17 -13.56 -8.66
C VAL A 339 6.88 -12.25 -7.95
N GLY A 340 7.29 -12.15 -6.68
CA GLY A 340 7.27 -10.92 -5.89
C GLY A 340 8.59 -10.16 -6.01
N LEU A 341 8.51 -8.85 -6.22
CA LEU A 341 9.66 -7.94 -6.30
C LEU A 341 9.64 -6.93 -5.15
N ARG A 342 10.78 -6.76 -4.49
CA ARG A 342 11.01 -5.67 -3.52
C ARG A 342 11.80 -4.57 -4.20
N ILE A 343 11.16 -3.44 -4.46
CA ILE A 343 11.68 -2.38 -5.33
C ILE A 343 12.72 -1.55 -4.58
N ASN A 344 13.80 -1.17 -5.27
CA ASN A 344 14.73 -0.15 -4.82
C ASN A 344 14.41 1.17 -5.53
N SER A 345 13.70 2.08 -4.84
CA SER A 345 13.21 3.34 -5.42
C SER A 345 14.30 4.23 -6.01
N ASP A 346 15.54 4.10 -5.53
CA ASP A 346 16.66 4.95 -5.95
C ASP A 346 17.09 4.64 -7.40
N ASN A 347 16.95 3.37 -7.81
CA ASN A 347 17.42 2.88 -9.11
C ASN A 347 16.30 2.35 -10.02
N ALA A 348 15.15 1.96 -9.45
CA ALA A 348 14.10 1.23 -10.17
C ALA A 348 13.54 1.94 -11.40
N TRP A 349 13.57 3.27 -11.39
CA TRP A 349 12.89 4.12 -12.37
C TRP A 349 13.79 4.64 -13.49
N ARG A 350 15.08 4.24 -13.52
CA ARG A 350 16.02 4.69 -14.56
C ARG A 350 15.60 4.18 -15.94
N ILE A 351 15.76 5.02 -16.97
CA ILE A 351 15.43 4.68 -18.37
C ILE A 351 16.57 3.93 -19.06
N VAL A 352 17.79 4.02 -18.53
CA VAL A 352 18.98 3.42 -19.13
C VAL A 352 19.61 2.45 -18.13
N ASP A 353 19.79 1.19 -18.53
CA ASP A 353 20.60 0.21 -17.81
C ASP A 353 22.02 0.23 -18.38
N LYS A 354 22.99 0.54 -17.52
CA LYS A 354 24.41 0.56 -17.87
C LYS A 354 24.96 -0.86 -17.78
N GLY A 355 25.63 -1.31 -18.82
CA GLY A 355 26.35 -2.57 -18.90
C GLY A 355 27.87 -2.40 -18.75
N PRO A 356 28.65 -3.41 -19.15
CA PRO A 356 30.11 -3.39 -19.06
C PRO A 356 30.76 -2.41 -20.05
N SER A 357 32.04 -2.09 -19.81
CA SER A 357 32.86 -1.31 -20.74
C SER A 357 32.98 -2.01 -22.09
N ALA A 358 32.93 -1.24 -23.17
CA ALA A 358 33.10 -1.76 -24.53
C ALA A 358 34.48 -2.44 -24.75
N ASP A 359 35.48 -2.10 -23.93
CA ASP A 359 36.81 -2.72 -23.96
C ASP A 359 36.81 -4.14 -23.38
N ASP A 360 35.87 -4.46 -22.48
CA ASP A 360 35.68 -5.81 -21.97
C ASP A 360 34.84 -6.62 -22.96
N LYS A 361 35.53 -7.21 -23.96
CA LYS A 361 34.91 -8.00 -25.02
C LYS A 361 34.13 -9.21 -24.49
N VAL A 362 34.56 -9.82 -23.38
CA VAL A 362 33.91 -11.01 -22.83
C VAL A 362 32.60 -10.62 -22.15
N ALA A 363 32.65 -9.67 -21.22
CA ALA A 363 31.45 -9.19 -20.52
C ALA A 363 30.46 -8.55 -21.50
N SER A 364 30.94 -7.77 -22.48
CA SER A 364 30.09 -7.16 -23.51
C SER A 364 29.39 -8.20 -24.40
N THR A 365 30.07 -9.30 -24.73
CA THR A 365 29.45 -10.40 -25.49
C THR A 365 28.38 -11.12 -24.67
N GLN A 366 28.65 -11.41 -23.40
CA GLN A 366 27.66 -11.99 -22.49
C GLN A 366 26.45 -11.08 -22.27
N PHE A 367 26.68 -9.77 -22.16
CA PHE A 367 25.62 -8.78 -21.99
C PHE A 367 24.73 -8.71 -23.24
N ARG A 368 25.32 -8.61 -24.44
CA ARG A 368 24.58 -8.63 -25.71
C ARG A 368 23.79 -9.92 -25.93
N GLN A 369 24.39 -11.07 -25.63
CA GLN A 369 23.72 -12.37 -25.71
C GLN A 369 22.53 -12.44 -24.76
N PHE A 370 22.69 -11.97 -23.51
CA PHE A 370 21.61 -11.97 -22.53
C PHE A 370 20.44 -11.07 -22.94
N TRP A 371 20.72 -9.89 -23.50
CA TRP A 371 19.69 -8.93 -23.92
C TRP A 371 19.14 -9.17 -25.34
N ARG A 372 19.53 -10.27 -26.02
CA ARG A 372 19.00 -10.72 -27.32
C ARG A 372 18.82 -9.60 -28.37
N GLY A 373 19.82 -8.72 -28.50
CA GLY A 373 19.81 -7.63 -29.48
C GLY A 373 19.19 -6.30 -29.03
N LYS A 374 18.76 -6.17 -27.76
CA LYS A 374 18.31 -4.89 -27.17
C LYS A 374 19.45 -3.98 -26.69
N SER A 375 20.66 -4.53 -26.54
CA SER A 375 21.85 -3.78 -26.12
C SER A 375 22.40 -2.93 -27.26
N GLU A 376 22.79 -1.70 -26.95
CA GLU A 376 23.46 -0.76 -27.84
C GLU A 376 24.73 -0.17 -27.18
N LEU A 377 25.73 0.20 -28.00
CA LEU A 377 26.88 0.95 -27.51
C LEU A 377 26.49 2.42 -27.35
N ARG A 378 26.69 2.95 -26.14
CA ARG A 378 26.31 4.33 -25.81
C ARG A 378 27.46 5.09 -25.17
N ARG A 379 27.73 6.30 -25.69
CA ARG A 379 28.68 7.25 -25.10
C ARG A 379 27.96 8.10 -24.05
N PHE A 380 28.49 8.14 -22.83
CA PHE A 380 27.96 8.93 -21.73
C PHE A 380 28.67 10.30 -21.60
N LYS A 381 28.12 11.20 -20.78
CA LYS A 381 28.65 12.57 -20.60
C LYS A 381 30.08 12.61 -20.04
N ASP A 382 30.48 11.57 -19.33
CA ASP A 382 31.83 11.33 -18.82
C ASP A 382 32.80 10.82 -19.90
N GLY A 383 32.34 10.62 -21.14
CA GLY A 383 33.14 10.13 -22.27
C GLY A 383 33.23 8.61 -22.35
N ALA A 384 32.75 7.87 -21.35
CA ALA A 384 32.80 6.42 -21.34
C ALA A 384 31.89 5.82 -22.42
N ILE A 385 32.39 4.80 -23.12
CA ILE A 385 31.63 4.01 -24.09
C ILE A 385 31.36 2.64 -23.47
N ILE A 386 30.10 2.36 -23.19
CA ILE A 386 29.67 1.13 -22.53
C ILE A 386 28.50 0.50 -23.31
N GLU A 387 28.31 -0.80 -23.16
CA GLU A 387 27.06 -1.45 -23.55
C GLU A 387 25.93 -0.92 -22.66
N ALA A 388 24.75 -0.66 -23.24
CA ALA A 388 23.61 -0.14 -22.50
C ALA A 388 22.28 -0.61 -23.10
N VAL A 389 21.25 -0.67 -22.26
CA VAL A 389 19.87 -0.93 -22.68
C VAL A 389 19.02 0.31 -22.38
N VAL A 390 18.26 0.77 -23.38
CA VAL A 390 17.42 1.96 -23.27
C VAL A 390 15.94 1.60 -23.40
N TRP A 391 15.16 2.05 -22.43
CA TRP A 391 13.72 1.86 -22.35
C TRP A 391 12.99 3.07 -22.93
N GLU A 392 12.97 3.15 -24.27
CA GLU A 392 12.31 4.23 -25.01
C GLU A 392 10.77 4.16 -24.91
N GLY A 393 10.09 5.28 -25.19
CA GLY A 393 8.63 5.36 -25.16
C GLY A 393 8.02 5.41 -23.75
N ILE A 394 8.84 5.48 -22.69
CA ILE A 394 8.40 5.64 -21.30
C ILE A 394 8.69 7.07 -20.86
N SER A 395 7.63 7.87 -20.67
CA SER A 395 7.76 9.22 -20.16
C SER A 395 8.17 9.27 -18.68
N THR A 396 8.65 10.44 -18.22
CA THR A 396 9.13 10.66 -16.84
C THR A 396 8.11 10.21 -15.78
N GLU A 397 6.83 10.31 -16.11
CA GLU A 397 5.67 10.05 -15.25
C GLU A 397 5.38 8.54 -15.17
N ASN A 398 5.55 7.85 -16.29
CA ASN A 398 5.32 6.42 -16.41
C ASN A 398 6.56 5.59 -16.11
N ARG A 399 7.59 6.18 -15.47
CA ARG A 399 8.80 5.45 -15.09
C ARG A 399 8.53 4.24 -14.19
N HIS A 400 7.39 4.23 -13.49
CA HIS A 400 6.92 3.08 -12.75
C HIS A 400 6.69 1.82 -13.61
N ARG A 401 6.48 1.99 -14.93
CA ARG A 401 6.28 0.92 -15.92
C ARG A 401 7.59 0.36 -16.49
N VAL A 402 8.75 0.91 -16.16
CA VAL A 402 10.05 0.40 -16.66
C VAL A 402 10.24 -1.07 -16.24
N LEU A 403 9.84 -1.43 -15.03
CA LEU A 403 9.90 -2.82 -14.56
C LEU A 403 9.02 -3.73 -15.43
N ASP A 404 7.80 -3.29 -15.76
CA ASP A 404 6.91 -4.03 -16.65
C ASP A 404 7.53 -4.18 -18.05
N ALA A 405 8.18 -3.14 -18.58
CA ALA A 405 8.85 -3.20 -19.88
C ALA A 405 10.03 -4.20 -19.87
N ILE A 406 10.83 -4.22 -18.80
CA ILE A 406 11.93 -5.18 -18.63
C ILE A 406 11.39 -6.60 -18.62
N VAL A 407 10.41 -6.88 -17.75
CA VAL A 407 9.85 -8.23 -17.59
C VAL A 407 9.20 -8.73 -18.89
N ASN A 408 8.40 -7.88 -19.55
CA ASN A 408 7.72 -8.23 -20.80
C ASN A 408 8.67 -8.45 -21.97
N PHE A 409 9.89 -7.92 -21.92
CA PHE A 409 10.94 -8.17 -22.90
C PHE A 409 11.76 -9.41 -22.56
N ILE A 410 12.32 -9.45 -21.35
CA ILE A 410 13.36 -10.44 -21.01
C ILE A 410 12.79 -11.83 -20.80
N VAL A 411 11.56 -11.96 -20.31
CA VAL A 411 10.97 -13.28 -20.06
C VAL A 411 10.71 -14.01 -21.38
N PRO A 412 10.00 -13.44 -22.39
CA PRO A 412 9.88 -14.09 -23.70
C PRO A 412 11.23 -14.36 -24.38
N ALA A 413 12.23 -13.51 -24.15
CA ALA A 413 13.57 -13.65 -24.73
C ALA A 413 14.36 -14.87 -24.20
N HIS A 414 14.02 -15.38 -23.01
CA HIS A 414 14.64 -16.57 -22.39
C HIS A 414 13.67 -17.73 -22.17
N CYS A 415 12.37 -17.47 -22.33
CA CYS A 415 11.26 -18.42 -22.24
C CYS A 415 10.34 -18.20 -23.46
N PRO A 416 10.74 -18.64 -24.67
CA PRO A 416 10.04 -18.33 -25.93
C PRO A 416 8.61 -18.88 -26.00
N GLN A 417 8.29 -19.88 -25.18
CA GLN A 417 6.92 -20.39 -25.01
C GLN A 417 5.95 -19.39 -24.37
N LEU A 418 6.47 -18.30 -23.80
CA LEU A 418 5.68 -17.25 -23.18
C LEU A 418 5.58 -16.02 -24.07
N THR A 419 4.37 -15.51 -24.19
CA THR A 419 4.10 -14.20 -24.77
C THR A 419 3.86 -13.17 -23.67
N SER A 420 4.16 -11.90 -23.95
CA SER A 420 3.91 -10.80 -23.01
C SER A 420 2.44 -10.72 -22.56
N SER A 421 1.49 -11.20 -23.38
CA SER A 421 0.05 -11.22 -23.04
C SER A 421 -0.31 -12.20 -21.93
N GLN A 422 0.51 -13.25 -21.73
CA GLN A 422 0.32 -14.24 -20.67
C GLN A 422 0.92 -13.80 -19.34
N ILE A 423 1.77 -12.77 -19.34
CA ILE A 423 2.39 -12.20 -18.14
C ILE A 423 1.44 -11.16 -17.56
N LYS A 424 0.93 -11.41 -16.35
CA LYS A 424 0.07 -10.46 -15.64
C LYS A 424 0.89 -9.68 -14.62
N THR A 425 0.54 -8.41 -14.40
CA THR A 425 1.19 -7.51 -13.44
C THR A 425 0.14 -6.90 -12.50
N SER A 426 0.51 -6.73 -11.24
CA SER A 426 -0.40 -6.26 -10.18
C SER A 426 -0.60 -4.74 -10.20
N ASN A 427 0.48 -3.98 -10.40
CA ASN A 427 0.46 -2.54 -10.21
C ASN A 427 -0.29 -1.81 -11.33
N ALA A 428 -0.16 -2.26 -12.58
CA ALA A 428 -0.78 -1.58 -13.73
C ALA A 428 -2.30 -1.41 -13.58
N ALA A 429 -2.97 -2.41 -12.98
CA ALA A 429 -4.41 -2.38 -12.76
C ALA A 429 -4.82 -1.27 -11.77
N LEU A 430 -4.07 -1.09 -10.68
CA LEU A 430 -4.36 -0.04 -9.69
C LEU A 430 -3.94 1.35 -10.15
N TYR A 431 -2.87 1.47 -10.95
CA TYR A 431 -2.52 2.77 -11.54
C TYR A 431 -3.63 3.29 -12.46
N SER A 432 -4.37 2.42 -13.14
CA SER A 432 -5.54 2.85 -13.93
C SER A 432 -6.68 3.44 -13.08
N ALA A 433 -6.74 3.14 -11.78
CA ALA A 433 -7.72 3.75 -10.88
C ALA A 433 -7.40 5.22 -10.53
N LEU A 434 -6.15 5.65 -10.78
CA LEU A 434 -5.70 7.03 -10.57
C LEU A 434 -6.03 7.96 -11.75
N ASP A 435 -6.49 7.40 -12.87
CA ASP A 435 -6.92 8.13 -14.05
C ASP A 435 -8.38 8.62 -13.86
N VAL A 436 -8.58 9.64 -13.02
CA VAL A 436 -9.91 10.16 -12.64
C VAL A 436 -10.53 11.09 -13.72
N GLU A 437 -9.77 11.40 -14.78
CA GLU A 437 -10.19 12.31 -15.86
C GLU A 437 -10.98 11.63 -16.98
N GLU A 438 -10.88 10.30 -17.16
CA GLU A 438 -11.59 9.58 -18.23
C GLU A 438 -12.88 8.89 -17.72
N PRO A 439 -14.03 9.02 -18.42
CA PRO A 439 -15.26 8.34 -18.02
C PRO A 439 -15.20 6.81 -18.19
N ALA A 440 -15.81 6.09 -17.24
CA ALA A 440 -15.94 4.64 -17.32
C ALA A 440 -16.86 4.23 -18.47
N GLY A 441 -16.34 3.52 -19.48
CA GLY A 441 -17.14 2.80 -20.49
C GLY A 441 -16.98 3.23 -21.94
N MET A 442 -16.16 4.23 -22.28
CA MET A 442 -15.92 4.60 -23.68
C MET A 442 -14.70 3.90 -24.29
N LYS A 443 -14.82 3.57 -25.59
CA LYS A 443 -13.72 3.02 -26.40
C LYS A 443 -12.58 4.04 -26.41
N LYS A 444 -11.37 3.59 -26.05
CA LYS A 444 -10.12 4.34 -26.23
C LYS A 444 -10.06 4.84 -27.68
N ALA A 445 -10.42 6.10 -27.90
CA ALA A 445 -9.89 6.80 -29.06
C ALA A 445 -8.37 6.70 -28.97
N LYS A 446 -7.66 6.61 -30.09
CA LYS A 446 -6.19 6.70 -30.13
C LYS A 446 -5.76 8.11 -29.70
N ALA A 447 -5.99 8.45 -28.43
CA ALA A 447 -5.45 9.59 -27.73
C ALA A 447 -4.27 9.07 -26.91
N SER A 448 -3.15 9.77 -27.03
CA SER A 448 -1.89 9.57 -26.30
C SER A 448 -2.09 9.26 -24.82
N ASN A 449 -1.13 8.55 -24.22
CA ASN A 449 -1.01 8.07 -22.83
C ASN A 449 -1.10 9.16 -21.71
N ALA A 450 -1.99 10.15 -21.82
CA ALA A 450 -1.85 11.49 -21.27
C ALA A 450 -2.42 11.73 -19.86
N SER A 451 -3.23 10.83 -19.27
CA SER A 451 -3.93 11.12 -18.01
C SER A 451 -3.01 11.13 -16.77
N PHE A 452 -2.14 10.12 -16.62
CA PHE A 452 -1.10 10.14 -15.57
C PHE A 452 0.11 10.98 -16.00
N GLU A 453 0.42 11.00 -17.31
CA GLU A 453 1.56 11.66 -17.95
C GLU A 453 1.56 13.20 -17.82
N SER A 454 0.44 13.81 -17.43
CA SER A 454 0.36 15.26 -17.17
C SER A 454 0.69 15.65 -15.72
N THR A 455 0.58 14.74 -14.74
CA THR A 455 0.44 15.12 -13.32
C THR A 455 1.76 15.52 -12.62
N MET A 456 2.82 14.72 -12.60
CA MET A 456 4.04 15.01 -11.83
C MET A 456 4.92 16.11 -12.46
N ASN A 457 4.90 16.23 -13.80
CA ASN A 457 5.50 17.33 -14.55
C ASN A 457 4.70 18.61 -14.36
N SER A 458 3.36 18.55 -14.26
CA SER A 458 2.56 19.72 -13.91
C SER A 458 2.89 20.24 -12.52
N VAL A 459 3.07 19.37 -11.51
CA VAL A 459 3.40 19.81 -10.15
C VAL A 459 4.82 20.39 -10.06
N SER A 460 5.80 19.78 -10.72
CA SER A 460 7.16 20.35 -10.76
C SER A 460 7.19 21.73 -11.46
N LYS A 461 6.45 21.88 -12.56
CA LYS A 461 6.25 23.17 -13.23
C LYS A 461 5.49 24.16 -12.34
N LEU A 462 4.47 23.70 -11.62
CA LEU A 462 3.69 24.48 -10.67
C LEU A 462 4.58 25.05 -9.57
N TRP A 463 5.52 24.28 -9.03
CA TRP A 463 6.51 24.77 -8.06
C TRP A 463 7.42 25.86 -8.64
N VAL A 464 7.83 25.75 -9.90
CA VAL A 464 8.61 26.81 -10.58
C VAL A 464 7.79 28.10 -10.70
N ILE A 465 6.54 28.00 -11.15
CA ILE A 465 5.61 29.14 -11.27
C ILE A 465 5.38 29.78 -9.89
N PHE A 466 5.08 28.97 -8.89
CA PHE A 466 4.88 29.41 -7.51
C PHE A 466 6.12 30.11 -6.94
N ASN A 467 7.32 29.55 -7.10
CA ASN A 467 8.53 30.15 -6.54
C ASN A 467 8.82 31.53 -7.15
N ASN A 468 8.58 31.69 -8.45
CA ASN A 468 8.69 32.99 -9.12
C ASN A 468 7.63 33.96 -8.60
N PHE A 469 6.36 33.52 -8.49
CA PHE A 469 5.27 34.37 -8.00
C PHE A 469 5.45 34.77 -6.53
N ALA A 470 5.88 33.85 -5.67
CA ALA A 470 6.20 34.11 -4.28
C ALA A 470 7.35 35.11 -4.11
N LYS A 471 8.30 35.15 -5.06
CA LYS A 471 9.32 36.21 -5.10
C LYS A 471 8.68 37.54 -5.47
N THR A 472 7.88 37.59 -6.53
CA THR A 472 7.16 38.79 -6.96
C THR A 472 6.31 39.41 -5.84
N LEU A 473 5.58 38.59 -5.07
CA LEU A 473 4.77 39.05 -3.95
C LEU A 473 5.60 39.65 -2.80
N ARG A 474 6.80 39.12 -2.56
CA ARG A 474 7.74 39.65 -1.54
C ARG A 474 8.41 40.96 -1.96
N ASP A 475 8.50 41.21 -3.26
CA ASP A 475 9.09 42.41 -3.87
C ASP A 475 8.03 43.54 -4.08
N LEU A 476 6.82 43.39 -3.52
CA LEU A 476 5.79 44.45 -3.52
C LEU A 476 6.09 45.51 -2.45
N ASP A 477 6.89 46.51 -2.81
CA ASP A 477 7.33 47.60 -1.90
C ASP A 477 6.26 48.66 -1.59
N SER A 478 5.14 48.67 -2.32
CA SER A 478 4.04 49.63 -2.18
C SER A 478 3.12 49.32 -1.01
N LEU A 479 3.12 48.08 -0.48
CA LEU A 479 2.21 47.66 0.57
C LEU A 479 2.57 48.30 1.94
N PRO A 480 1.59 48.63 2.81
CA PRO A 480 1.84 49.21 4.13
C PRO A 480 2.67 48.33 5.07
N LEU A 481 2.64 47.01 4.84
CA LEU A 481 3.46 46.02 5.55
C LEU A 481 4.11 45.14 4.48
N LYS A 482 5.38 44.78 4.70
CA LYS A 482 6.10 43.90 3.79
C LYS A 482 5.62 42.46 3.92
N VAL A 483 5.43 41.78 2.79
CA VAL A 483 5.17 40.33 2.77
C VAL A 483 6.45 39.61 3.23
N SER A 484 6.36 38.93 4.37
CA SER A 484 7.48 38.16 4.92
C SER A 484 7.59 36.79 4.29
N ASP A 485 6.45 36.14 4.04
CA ASP A 485 6.41 34.76 3.55
C ASP A 485 5.15 34.46 2.75
N VAL A 486 5.27 33.51 1.82
CA VAL A 486 4.19 33.03 0.95
C VAL A 486 4.19 31.51 1.03
N LEU A 487 3.16 30.94 1.64
CA LEU A 487 3.12 29.52 2.01
C LEU A 487 2.09 28.76 1.16
N PRO A 488 2.50 27.77 0.36
CA PRO A 488 1.57 26.98 -0.45
C PRO A 488 0.92 25.90 0.43
N VAL A 489 -0.41 25.95 0.56
CA VAL A 489 -1.15 25.04 1.45
C VAL A 489 -2.14 24.14 0.74
N HIS A 490 -2.29 24.27 -0.58
CA HIS A 490 -3.17 23.41 -1.36
C HIS A 490 -2.59 21.99 -1.55
N PRO A 491 -3.39 20.90 -1.53
CA PRO A 491 -2.94 19.51 -1.75
C PRO A 491 -2.13 19.29 -3.04
N ALA A 492 -2.37 20.12 -4.06
CA ALA A 492 -1.64 20.06 -5.33
C ALA A 492 -0.11 20.23 -5.16
N PHE A 493 0.34 21.09 -4.25
CA PHE A 493 1.77 21.33 -4.01
C PHE A 493 2.48 20.16 -3.31
N ARG A 494 1.71 19.26 -2.70
CA ARG A 494 2.21 18.09 -1.99
C ARG A 494 1.82 16.76 -2.66
N TYR A 495 1.41 16.82 -3.94
CA TYR A 495 1.13 15.67 -4.81
C TYR A 495 -0.05 14.78 -4.38
N THR A 496 -0.93 15.28 -3.51
CA THR A 496 -2.02 14.51 -2.90
C THR A 496 -3.39 14.86 -3.43
N SER A 497 -3.55 15.87 -4.30
CA SER A 497 -4.85 16.19 -4.89
C SER A 497 -5.42 15.02 -5.69
N LEU A 498 -6.66 14.59 -5.39
CA LEU A 498 -7.34 13.50 -6.11
C LEU A 498 -7.36 13.76 -7.62
N PHE A 499 -7.77 14.98 -7.99
CA PHE A 499 -7.71 15.53 -9.33
C PHE A 499 -6.41 16.32 -9.49
N PRO A 500 -5.44 15.82 -10.27
CA PRO A 500 -4.23 16.56 -10.61
C PRO A 500 -4.55 17.92 -11.19
N VAL A 501 -3.85 18.95 -10.74
CA VAL A 501 -4.05 20.29 -11.27
C VAL A 501 -3.30 20.41 -12.59
N GLN A 502 -3.98 20.83 -13.64
CA GLN A 502 -3.38 21.11 -14.94
C GLN A 502 -3.61 22.57 -15.34
N PRO A 503 -2.80 23.14 -16.25
CA PRO A 503 -3.04 24.47 -16.78
C PRO A 503 -4.43 24.57 -17.45
N HIS A 504 -5.25 25.47 -16.94
CA HIS A 504 -6.59 25.76 -17.43
C HIS A 504 -6.56 26.91 -18.45
N PRO A 505 -7.19 26.77 -19.64
CA PRO A 505 -7.12 27.80 -20.69
C PRO A 505 -7.81 29.12 -20.31
N LEU A 506 -8.79 29.09 -19.39
CA LEU A 506 -9.42 30.30 -18.84
C LEU A 506 -8.65 30.93 -17.68
N ALA A 507 -7.50 30.34 -17.28
CA ALA A 507 -6.72 30.80 -16.13
C ALA A 507 -5.42 31.53 -16.49
N TYR A 508 -5.44 32.23 -17.62
CA TYR A 508 -4.32 33.05 -18.10
C TYR A 508 -4.64 34.54 -17.99
N SER A 509 -3.59 35.34 -17.81
CA SER A 509 -3.67 36.79 -17.91
C SER A 509 -3.51 37.29 -19.34
N LYS A 510 -4.00 38.49 -19.64
CA LYS A 510 -3.97 39.05 -20.99
C LYS A 510 -2.53 39.23 -21.47
N GLY A 511 -2.19 38.60 -22.61
CA GLY A 511 -0.85 38.64 -23.20
C GLY A 511 0.08 37.51 -22.77
N GLU A 512 -0.35 36.61 -21.87
CA GLU A 512 0.39 35.37 -21.60
C GLU A 512 0.29 34.39 -22.77
N LYS A 513 1.36 33.61 -22.99
CA LYS A 513 1.34 32.53 -23.99
C LYS A 513 0.49 31.37 -23.48
N LEU A 514 -0.48 30.95 -24.28
CA LEU A 514 -1.32 29.80 -23.99
C LEU A 514 -0.55 28.51 -24.27
N ASP A 515 -0.04 27.87 -23.22
CA ASP A 515 0.59 26.55 -23.31
C ASP A 515 -0.43 25.40 -23.12
N ALA A 516 -1.72 25.72 -22.98
CA ALA A 516 -2.81 24.76 -22.86
C ALA A 516 -3.09 24.07 -24.21
N ALA A 517 -3.29 22.75 -24.18
CA ALA A 517 -3.70 21.99 -25.36
C ALA A 517 -5.05 22.50 -25.91
N PRO A 518 -5.30 22.45 -27.23
CA PRO A 518 -6.58 22.86 -27.80
C PRO A 518 -7.71 21.99 -27.23
N MET A 519 -8.67 22.63 -26.55
CA MET A 519 -9.85 22.00 -25.96
C MET A 519 -11.08 22.62 -26.62
N ALA A 520 -12.05 21.80 -27.07
CA ALA A 520 -13.27 22.33 -27.69
C ALA A 520 -14.21 22.96 -26.66
N HIS A 521 -14.34 22.34 -25.48
CA HIS A 521 -15.22 22.74 -24.39
C HIS A 521 -14.50 22.55 -23.05
N VAL A 522 -14.56 23.57 -22.19
CA VAL A 522 -13.91 23.56 -20.87
C VAL A 522 -14.86 24.01 -19.77
N ASN A 523 -14.61 23.53 -18.56
CA ASN A 523 -15.32 24.00 -17.38
C ASN A 523 -14.98 25.47 -17.09
N THR A 524 -15.97 26.22 -16.59
CA THR A 524 -15.84 27.61 -16.15
C THR A 524 -15.73 27.74 -14.63
N VAL A 525 -15.83 26.62 -13.91
CA VAL A 525 -15.52 26.54 -12.48
C VAL A 525 -14.06 26.12 -12.30
N LEU A 526 -13.25 27.00 -11.74
CA LEU A 526 -11.80 26.82 -11.61
C LEU A 526 -11.43 26.53 -10.14
N GLU A 527 -10.52 25.58 -9.94
CA GLU A 527 -10.00 25.21 -8.61
C GLU A 527 -8.96 26.24 -8.14
N PRO A 528 -9.17 26.90 -6.98
CA PRO A 528 -8.21 27.85 -6.43
C PRO A 528 -7.05 27.17 -5.69
N LEU A 529 -5.83 27.43 -6.12
CA LEU A 529 -4.62 27.02 -5.41
C LEU A 529 -4.34 27.97 -4.25
N MET A 530 -4.73 27.57 -3.04
CA MET A 530 -4.56 28.39 -1.85
C MET A 530 -3.09 28.64 -1.47
N LEU A 531 -2.76 29.92 -1.32
CA LEU A 531 -1.49 30.44 -0.79
C LEU A 531 -1.76 31.34 0.43
N TYR A 532 -1.06 31.09 1.52
CA TYR A 532 -1.11 31.95 2.69
C TYR A 532 -0.06 33.04 2.64
N LEU A 533 -0.48 34.28 2.82
CA LEU A 533 0.42 35.43 2.95
C LEU A 533 0.65 35.75 4.41
N LYS A 534 1.92 35.80 4.80
CA LYS A 534 2.34 36.35 6.09
C LYS A 534 3.05 37.67 5.87
N PHE A 535 2.67 38.65 6.67
CA PHE A 535 3.34 39.95 6.71
C PHE A 535 4.36 39.96 7.85
N GLU A 536 5.26 40.93 7.81
CA GLU A 536 6.07 41.29 8.96
C GLU A 536 5.20 41.54 10.21
N ARG A 537 5.78 41.29 11.39
CA ARG A 537 5.06 41.46 12.65
C ARG A 537 4.64 42.92 12.81
N SER A 538 3.39 43.13 13.16
CA SER A 538 2.84 44.48 13.33
C SER A 538 1.81 44.49 14.45
N SER A 539 2.02 45.35 15.44
CA SER A 539 1.05 45.60 16.51
C SER A 539 -0.18 46.39 16.02
N ALA A 540 -0.15 46.89 14.78
CA ALA A 540 -1.23 47.68 14.19
C ALA A 540 -2.43 46.83 13.72
N TRP A 541 -2.31 45.50 13.68
CA TRP A 541 -3.44 44.62 13.37
C TRP A 541 -4.56 44.78 14.42
N PRO A 542 -5.82 45.00 14.00
CA PRO A 542 -6.93 45.17 14.94
C PRO A 542 -7.16 43.93 15.81
N ASN A 543 -7.58 44.16 17.06
CA ASN A 543 -7.91 43.09 18.02
C ASN A 543 -9.40 42.69 18.00
N GLU A 544 -10.23 43.36 17.20
CA GLU A 544 -11.65 43.02 17.01
C GLU A 544 -11.84 42.28 15.69
N LYS A 545 -12.67 41.22 15.68
CA LYS A 545 -12.90 40.36 14.50
C LYS A 545 -13.30 41.13 13.26
N LYS A 546 -14.32 42.00 13.35
CA LYS A 546 -14.82 42.76 12.19
C LYS A 546 -13.76 43.73 11.66
N ALA A 547 -13.11 44.47 12.55
CA ALA A 547 -12.05 45.40 12.19
C ALA A 547 -10.85 44.68 11.53
N LEU A 548 -10.44 43.52 12.05
CA LEU A 548 -9.37 42.71 11.47
C LEU A 548 -9.73 42.24 10.06
N MET A 549 -10.96 41.78 9.84
CA MET A 549 -11.44 41.38 8.51
C MET A 549 -11.43 42.56 7.54
N HIS A 550 -11.91 43.74 7.95
CA HIS A 550 -11.86 44.94 7.11
C HIS A 550 -10.43 45.39 6.79
N ALA A 551 -9.51 45.31 7.75
CA ALA A 551 -8.10 45.59 7.53
C ALA A 551 -7.51 44.65 6.47
N LYS A 552 -7.78 43.34 6.58
CA LYS A 552 -7.38 42.37 5.55
C LYS A 552 -7.99 42.68 4.19
N THR A 553 -9.28 43.03 4.11
CA THR A 553 -9.92 43.45 2.86
C THR A 553 -9.20 44.64 2.23
N GLY A 554 -8.76 45.62 3.03
CA GLY A 554 -7.93 46.73 2.56
C GLY A 554 -6.62 46.28 1.92
N PHE A 555 -5.91 45.34 2.56
CA PHE A 555 -4.72 44.72 1.97
C PHE A 555 -5.02 43.95 0.68
N TYR A 556 -6.12 43.19 0.63
CA TYR A 556 -6.52 42.45 -0.57
C TYR A 556 -6.78 43.37 -1.76
N VAL A 557 -7.48 44.49 -1.56
CA VAL A 557 -7.70 45.51 -2.61
C VAL A 557 -6.37 46.08 -3.09
N HIS A 558 -5.45 46.39 -2.18
CA HIS A 558 -4.17 46.98 -2.54
C HIS A 558 -3.26 45.99 -3.30
N ILE A 559 -3.19 44.73 -2.85
CA ILE A 559 -2.48 43.65 -3.56
C ILE A 559 -3.07 43.46 -4.97
N GLY A 560 -4.40 43.35 -5.07
CA GLY A 560 -5.07 43.19 -6.37
C GLY A 560 -4.77 44.34 -7.33
N HIS A 561 -4.79 45.58 -6.82
CA HIS A 561 -4.46 46.77 -7.61
C HIS A 561 -3.02 46.75 -8.12
N GLU A 562 -2.04 46.44 -7.26
CA GLU A 562 -0.62 46.39 -7.63
C GLU A 562 -0.32 45.29 -8.67
N LEU A 563 -0.90 44.09 -8.49
CA LEU A 563 -0.73 42.99 -9.43
C LEU A 563 -1.36 43.30 -10.80
N GLN A 564 -2.52 43.94 -10.82
CA GLN A 564 -3.18 44.36 -12.06
C GLN A 564 -2.40 45.48 -12.78
N THR A 565 -1.99 46.53 -12.06
CA THR A 565 -1.39 47.73 -12.68
C THR A 565 0.06 47.54 -13.10
N ARG A 566 0.88 46.88 -12.26
CA ARG A 566 2.32 46.76 -12.51
C ARG A 566 2.69 45.51 -13.31
N LEU A 567 1.94 44.42 -13.13
CA LEU A 567 2.26 43.12 -13.70
C LEU A 567 1.24 42.66 -14.75
N ASN A 568 0.19 43.44 -14.99
CA ASN A 568 -0.88 43.13 -15.94
C ASN A 568 -1.53 41.75 -15.68
N LEU A 569 -1.61 41.37 -14.40
CA LEU A 569 -2.23 40.10 -13.99
C LEU A 569 -3.73 40.29 -13.75
N ARG A 570 -4.54 39.38 -14.29
CA ARG A 570 -5.96 39.30 -13.96
C ARG A 570 -6.09 38.89 -12.49
N CYS A 571 -6.77 39.73 -11.72
CA CYS A 571 -7.04 39.50 -10.31
C CYS A 571 -8.52 39.75 -10.01
N GLU A 572 -9.12 38.94 -9.15
CA GLU A 572 -10.47 39.13 -8.61
C GLU A 572 -10.38 39.25 -7.09
N VAL A 573 -10.85 40.37 -6.55
CA VAL A 573 -10.74 40.68 -5.12
C VAL A 573 -12.06 40.38 -4.42
N ALA A 574 -12.02 39.53 -3.40
CA ALA A 574 -13.14 39.23 -2.52
C ALA A 574 -12.95 39.86 -1.13
N LYS A 575 -13.93 39.69 -0.24
CA LYS A 575 -13.84 40.23 1.14
C LYS A 575 -12.74 39.57 1.96
N ASP A 576 -12.45 38.31 1.66
CA ASP A 576 -11.62 37.40 2.45
C ASP A 576 -10.41 36.83 1.69
N CYS A 577 -10.27 37.11 0.39
CA CYS A 577 -9.11 36.70 -0.42
C CYS A 577 -8.89 37.56 -1.68
N VAL A 578 -7.80 37.30 -2.39
CA VAL A 578 -7.55 37.74 -3.78
C VAL A 578 -7.27 36.51 -4.63
N ASP A 579 -8.00 36.33 -5.72
CA ASP A 579 -7.74 35.30 -6.70
C ASP A 579 -6.93 35.87 -7.87
N VAL A 580 -5.78 35.26 -8.18
CA VAL A 580 -4.83 35.72 -9.19
C VAL A 580 -4.69 34.67 -10.28
N PHE A 581 -4.94 35.06 -11.53
CA PHE A 581 -4.87 34.18 -12.69
C PHE A 581 -3.51 34.30 -13.37
N MET A 582 -2.77 33.20 -13.47
CA MET A 582 -1.41 33.21 -14.00
C MET A 582 -1.00 31.84 -14.53
N SER A 583 -0.45 31.82 -15.75
CA SER A 583 0.16 30.62 -16.34
C SER A 583 -0.77 29.39 -16.37
N GLY A 584 -2.08 29.61 -16.49
CA GLY A 584 -3.08 28.55 -16.49
C GLY A 584 -3.50 28.08 -15.09
N TYR A 585 -3.17 28.80 -14.03
CA TYR A 585 -3.59 28.48 -12.67
C TYR A 585 -4.27 29.68 -12.00
N VAL A 586 -5.13 29.41 -11.02
CA VAL A 586 -5.72 30.43 -10.15
C VAL A 586 -5.11 30.28 -8.76
N PHE A 587 -4.39 31.30 -8.29
CA PHE A 587 -3.83 31.33 -6.95
C PHE A 587 -4.72 32.15 -6.03
N ARG A 588 -5.24 31.55 -4.97
CA ARG A 588 -6.04 32.24 -3.95
C ARG A 588 -5.15 32.70 -2.80
N LEU A 589 -4.96 34.00 -2.69
CA LEU A 589 -4.16 34.64 -1.65
C LEU A 589 -5.01 34.90 -0.41
N VAL A 590 -4.64 34.29 0.72
CA VAL A 590 -5.31 34.48 2.02
C VAL A 590 -4.30 35.00 3.03
N ILE A 591 -4.59 36.15 3.64
CA ILE A 591 -3.71 36.76 4.64
C ILE A 591 -3.88 36.02 5.97
N ARG A 592 -2.76 35.58 6.55
CA ARG A 592 -2.67 35.01 7.89
C ARG A 592 -1.99 36.01 8.83
N SER A 593 -2.70 36.41 9.88
CA SER A 593 -2.25 37.36 10.92
C SER A 593 -2.12 36.67 12.27
N GLU A 594 -1.11 37.07 13.05
CA GLU A 594 -0.88 36.62 14.42
C GLU A 594 -2.05 36.93 15.38
N LYS A 595 -2.94 37.87 15.01
CA LYS A 595 -4.10 38.25 15.82
C LYS A 595 -5.30 37.33 15.64
N GLU A 596 -5.34 36.48 14.61
CA GLU A 596 -6.51 35.63 14.30
C GLU A 596 -6.95 34.76 15.47
N LEU A 597 -6.00 34.08 16.12
CA LEU A 597 -6.32 33.22 17.25
C LEU A 597 -6.79 34.04 18.47
N SER A 598 -6.14 35.18 18.72
CA SER A 598 -6.47 36.07 19.84
C SER A 598 -7.87 36.68 19.71
N VAL A 599 -8.29 36.95 18.47
CA VAL A 599 -9.63 37.45 18.14
C VAL A 599 -10.70 36.41 18.41
N VAL A 600 -10.41 35.12 18.16
CA VAL A 600 -11.34 34.02 18.46
C VAL A 600 -11.43 33.76 19.97
N THR A 601 -10.32 33.86 20.70
CA THR A 601 -10.32 33.68 22.16
C THR A 601 -10.88 34.87 22.94
N GLY A 602 -10.92 36.06 22.32
CA GLY A 602 -11.19 37.33 22.99
C GLY A 602 -10.12 37.70 24.02
N ALA A 603 -10.28 38.85 24.69
CA ALA A 603 -9.41 39.32 25.78
C ALA A 603 -9.67 38.59 27.13
N ALA A 604 -10.23 37.39 27.13
CA ALA A 604 -10.89 36.81 28.30
C ALA A 604 -9.95 35.96 29.18
N GLY A 605 -9.97 36.27 30.48
CA GLY A 605 -9.41 35.45 31.57
C GLY A 605 -10.14 34.10 31.77
N ILE A 606 -10.82 33.89 32.92
CA ILE A 606 -11.28 32.58 33.43
C ILE A 606 -12.14 31.72 32.45
N LYS A 607 -12.75 32.30 31.40
CA LYS A 607 -13.51 31.56 30.35
C LYS A 607 -12.65 30.90 29.24
N LYS A 608 -11.31 31.00 29.33
CA LYS A 608 -10.36 30.53 28.30
C LYS A 608 -10.43 29.02 28.00
N LEU A 609 -10.68 28.17 29.00
CA LEU A 609 -10.69 26.70 28.82
C LEU A 609 -11.83 26.20 27.92
N ALA A 610 -13.05 26.73 28.07
CA ALA A 610 -14.19 26.31 27.23
C ALA A 610 -13.99 26.72 25.76
N ILE A 611 -13.35 27.86 25.52
CA ILE A 611 -13.12 28.41 24.16
C ILE A 611 -12.05 27.62 23.42
N VAL A 612 -10.97 27.19 24.11
CA VAL A 612 -9.86 26.41 23.52
C VAL A 612 -10.30 25.03 22.99
N HIS A 613 -11.45 24.53 23.44
CA HIS A 613 -12.03 23.28 22.95
C HIS A 613 -13.18 23.46 21.94
N SER A 614 -13.53 24.70 21.58
CA SER A 614 -14.60 24.97 20.60
C SER A 614 -14.20 24.62 19.16
N PRO A 615 -15.14 24.21 18.29
CA PRO A 615 -14.87 23.98 16.87
C PRO A 615 -14.27 25.19 16.15
N GLU A 616 -14.69 26.39 16.53
CA GLU A 616 -14.23 27.66 15.97
C GLU A 616 -12.75 27.92 16.29
N TYR A 617 -12.34 27.74 17.54
CA TYR A 617 -10.94 27.87 17.95
C TYR A 617 -10.04 26.84 17.27
N VAL A 618 -10.44 25.57 17.29
CA VAL A 618 -9.65 24.49 16.68
C VAL A 618 -9.48 24.72 15.19
N THR A 619 -10.51 25.18 14.50
CA THR A 619 -10.42 25.52 13.07
C THR A 619 -9.50 26.71 12.83
N ALA A 620 -9.64 27.79 13.60
CA ALA A 620 -8.74 28.94 13.48
C ALA A 620 -7.27 28.58 13.74
N LYS A 621 -7.00 27.73 14.75
CA LYS A 621 -5.65 27.26 15.07
C LYS A 621 -5.08 26.37 13.96
N ARG A 622 -5.89 25.45 13.39
CA ARG A 622 -5.49 24.62 12.23
C ARG A 622 -5.02 25.48 11.06
N GLU A 623 -5.86 26.43 10.66
CA GLU A 623 -5.64 27.30 9.51
C GLU A 623 -4.43 28.23 9.72
N ALA A 624 -4.26 28.78 10.93
CA ALA A 624 -3.18 29.74 11.21
C ALA A 624 -1.81 29.05 11.45
N ASP A 625 -1.79 27.98 12.24
CA ASP A 625 -0.54 27.46 12.83
C ASP A 625 -0.12 26.09 12.28
N TYR A 626 -1.07 25.26 11.85
CA TYR A 626 -0.80 23.85 11.55
C TYR A 626 -0.77 23.54 10.05
N LEU A 627 -1.69 24.07 9.24
CA LEU A 627 -1.83 23.66 7.83
C LEU A 627 -0.56 23.91 7.01
N SER A 628 0.13 25.03 7.21
CA SER A 628 1.40 25.31 6.52
C SER A 628 2.53 24.35 6.93
N LYS A 629 2.63 24.00 8.22
CA LYS A 629 3.59 23.00 8.71
C LYS A 629 3.26 21.61 8.15
N HIS A 630 1.98 21.26 8.13
CA HIS A 630 1.47 20.03 7.54
C HIS A 630 1.84 19.94 6.06
N ALA A 631 1.51 20.97 5.26
CA ALA A 631 1.78 20.97 3.82
C ALA A 631 3.27 20.79 3.50
N ASN A 632 4.14 21.50 4.24
CA ASN A 632 5.59 21.40 4.07
C ASN A 632 6.14 20.01 4.42
N THR A 633 5.71 19.45 5.56
CA THR A 633 6.18 18.14 6.03
C THR A 633 5.68 17.00 5.16
N ILE A 634 4.44 17.05 4.68
CA ILE A 634 3.88 16.08 3.73
C ILE A 634 4.58 16.17 2.37
N HIS A 635 4.85 17.38 1.87
CA HIS A 635 5.64 17.54 0.65
C HIS A 635 7.04 16.91 0.80
N ALA A 636 7.72 17.16 1.93
CA ALA A 636 9.02 16.54 2.22
C ALA A 636 8.94 15.00 2.27
N LEU A 637 7.88 14.45 2.88
CA LEU A 637 7.64 13.02 2.93
C LEU A 637 7.44 12.42 1.53
N HIS A 638 6.69 13.08 0.65
CA HIS A 638 6.52 12.67 -0.74
C HIS A 638 7.83 12.70 -1.53
N THR A 639 8.62 13.76 -1.39
CA THR A 639 9.92 13.88 -2.06
C THR A 639 10.88 12.74 -1.66
N LYS A 640 10.81 12.29 -0.40
CA LYS A 640 11.53 11.12 0.07
C LYS A 640 10.92 9.79 -0.41
N ASN A 641 9.61 9.73 -0.60
CA ASN A 641 8.86 8.52 -0.97
C ASN A 641 7.86 8.80 -2.10
N THR A 642 8.28 8.64 -3.35
CA THR A 642 7.50 9.03 -4.53
C THR A 642 6.18 8.27 -4.69
N SER A 643 6.00 7.11 -4.06
CA SER A 643 4.73 6.38 -4.03
C SER A 643 3.69 6.98 -3.07
N PHE A 644 4.08 7.87 -2.15
CA PHE A 644 3.19 8.45 -1.13
C PHE A 644 2.01 9.22 -1.73
N GLY A 645 2.26 10.26 -2.53
CA GLY A 645 1.22 11.10 -3.13
C GLY A 645 0.21 10.29 -3.97
N PRO A 646 0.67 9.45 -4.91
CA PRO A 646 -0.21 8.52 -5.63
C PRO A 646 -1.01 7.58 -4.73
N THR A 647 -0.47 7.15 -3.58
CA THR A 647 -1.22 6.34 -2.61
C THR A 647 -2.33 7.17 -1.95
N VAL A 648 -2.06 8.41 -1.53
CA VAL A 648 -3.09 9.30 -0.96
C VAL A 648 -4.20 9.57 -1.96
N ARG A 649 -3.86 9.75 -3.24
CA ARG A 649 -4.85 9.88 -4.32
C ARG A 649 -5.69 8.62 -4.49
N LEU A 650 -5.06 7.44 -4.45
CA LEU A 650 -5.80 6.16 -4.52
C LEU A 650 -6.73 5.97 -3.33
N VAL A 651 -6.29 6.35 -2.12
CA VAL A 651 -7.13 6.31 -0.92
C VAL A 651 -8.31 7.26 -1.03
N GLN A 652 -8.12 8.48 -1.55
CA GLN A 652 -9.24 9.39 -1.80
C GLN A 652 -10.21 8.83 -2.85
N ARG A 653 -9.71 8.23 -3.93
CA ARG A 653 -10.58 7.54 -4.91
C ARG A 653 -11.36 6.41 -4.27
N TRP A 654 -10.69 5.59 -3.45
CA TRP A 654 -11.34 4.52 -2.70
C TRP A 654 -12.42 5.05 -1.75
N LEU A 655 -12.12 6.11 -0.98
CA LEU A 655 -13.11 6.76 -0.12
C LEU A 655 -14.30 7.28 -0.95
N ALA A 656 -14.05 7.85 -2.13
CA ALA A 656 -15.11 8.32 -3.03
C ALA A 656 -16.00 7.17 -3.52
N ASP A 657 -15.41 6.07 -3.99
CA ASP A 657 -16.16 4.88 -4.41
C ASP A 657 -16.94 4.22 -3.26
N LYS A 658 -16.48 4.43 -2.01
CA LYS A 658 -17.18 4.04 -0.77
C LYS A 658 -18.18 5.07 -0.25
N ALA A 659 -18.40 6.17 -0.96
CA ALA A 659 -19.24 7.31 -0.54
C ALA A 659 -18.80 7.97 0.78
N MET A 660 -17.51 8.02 1.04
CA MET A 660 -16.91 8.54 2.29
C MET A 660 -16.08 9.82 2.05
N SER A 661 -16.21 10.48 0.89
CA SER A 661 -15.36 11.62 0.53
C SER A 661 -15.46 12.80 1.51
N ASN A 662 -16.65 13.04 2.07
CA ASN A 662 -16.90 14.15 2.99
C ASN A 662 -16.70 13.79 4.47
N MET A 663 -16.30 12.55 4.78
CA MET A 663 -16.17 12.08 6.16
C MET A 663 -14.82 12.39 6.82
N LEU A 664 -13.79 12.64 6.00
CA LEU A 664 -12.43 12.94 6.46
C LEU A 664 -11.85 14.09 5.65
N PRO A 665 -11.20 15.09 6.29
CA PRO A 665 -10.42 16.07 5.56
C PRO A 665 -9.19 15.40 4.92
N VAL A 666 -8.70 15.98 3.83
CA VAL A 666 -7.56 15.43 3.09
C VAL A 666 -6.31 15.32 3.97
N GLU A 667 -6.10 16.26 4.88
CA GLU A 667 -4.99 16.25 5.83
C GLU A 667 -5.05 15.05 6.79
N ALA A 668 -6.24 14.62 7.21
CA ALA A 668 -6.38 13.40 8.00
C ALA A 668 -6.01 12.17 7.16
N VAL A 669 -6.46 12.11 5.90
CA VAL A 669 -6.10 11.02 4.97
C VAL A 669 -4.58 10.98 4.75
N GLU A 670 -3.94 12.14 4.59
CA GLU A 670 -2.49 12.27 4.45
C GLU A 670 -1.75 11.75 5.67
N LEU A 671 -2.19 12.06 6.90
CA LEU A 671 -1.60 11.55 8.14
C LEU A 671 -1.75 10.03 8.29
N LEU A 672 -2.92 9.49 7.95
CA LEU A 672 -3.17 8.05 7.99
C LEU A 672 -2.28 7.29 7.01
N VAL A 673 -2.07 7.83 5.81
CA VAL A 673 -1.14 7.25 4.84
C VAL A 673 0.31 7.47 5.28
N ALA A 674 0.65 8.62 5.88
CA ALA A 674 2.01 8.93 6.32
C ALA A 674 2.53 7.91 7.33
N ASP A 675 1.69 7.50 8.30
CA ASP A 675 2.03 6.45 9.26
C ASP A 675 2.53 5.16 8.60
N VAL A 676 1.99 4.77 7.44
CA VAL A 676 2.45 3.58 6.69
C VAL A 676 3.90 3.69 6.21
N PHE A 677 4.37 4.91 5.94
CA PHE A 677 5.75 5.18 5.50
C PHE A 677 6.71 5.42 6.66
N LEU A 678 6.19 5.90 7.81
CA LEU A 678 6.96 6.19 9.02
C LEU A 678 7.14 4.96 9.92
N THR A 679 6.07 4.18 10.13
CA THR A 679 6.04 3.02 11.03
C THR A 679 6.58 1.79 10.32
N THR A 680 7.92 1.70 10.27
CA THR A 680 8.67 0.65 9.54
C THR A 680 9.01 -0.59 10.39
N THR A 681 8.64 -0.61 11.67
CA THR A 681 9.26 -1.50 12.65
C THR A 681 9.02 -3.01 12.41
N PRO A 682 7.94 -3.47 11.75
CA PRO A 682 7.87 -4.87 11.30
C PRO A 682 8.12 -5.09 9.79
N THR A 683 8.18 -4.04 8.97
CA THR A 683 8.27 -4.14 7.50
C THR A 683 8.96 -2.90 6.93
N SER A 684 9.88 -3.04 5.96
CA SER A 684 10.46 -1.84 5.31
C SER A 684 9.40 -0.95 4.67
N THR A 685 9.71 0.34 4.56
CA THR A 685 8.92 1.34 3.84
C THR A 685 8.42 0.81 2.48
N PRO A 686 7.12 0.90 2.18
CA PRO A 686 6.57 0.43 0.91
C PRO A 686 7.02 1.32 -0.25
N ARG A 687 7.26 0.72 -1.42
CA ARG A 687 7.84 1.40 -2.60
C ARG A 687 6.91 1.42 -3.81
N SER A 688 5.68 0.93 -3.67
CA SER A 688 4.65 0.97 -4.71
C SER A 688 3.30 1.42 -4.17
N VAL A 689 2.40 1.84 -5.05
CA VAL A 689 1.02 2.19 -4.66
C VAL A 689 0.27 0.98 -4.10
N LEU A 690 0.43 -0.21 -4.70
CA LEU A 690 -0.21 -1.44 -4.22
C LEU A 690 0.17 -1.78 -2.78
N SER A 691 1.48 -1.85 -2.51
CA SER A 691 1.98 -2.23 -1.19
C SER A 691 1.57 -1.20 -0.13
N SER A 692 1.66 0.09 -0.45
CA SER A 692 1.22 1.17 0.43
C SER A 692 -0.28 1.11 0.69
N PHE A 693 -1.11 0.87 -0.33
CA PHE A 693 -2.57 0.81 -0.18
C PHE A 693 -3.02 -0.41 0.63
N LEU A 694 -2.45 -1.59 0.40
CA LEU A 694 -2.72 -2.78 1.20
C LEU A 694 -2.37 -2.55 2.68
N ARG A 695 -1.23 -1.92 2.94
CA ARG A 695 -0.79 -1.60 4.30
C ARG A 695 -1.67 -0.54 4.95
N PHE A 696 -2.11 0.47 4.22
CA PHE A 696 -3.10 1.44 4.69
C PHE A 696 -4.40 0.73 5.11
N LEU A 697 -5.00 -0.06 4.23
CA LEU A 697 -6.25 -0.78 4.54
C LEU A 697 -6.08 -1.69 5.76
N LYS A 698 -4.94 -2.40 5.84
CA LYS A 698 -4.64 -3.25 6.99
C LYS A 698 -4.43 -2.44 8.27
N ARG A 699 -3.78 -1.28 8.18
CA ARG A 699 -3.54 -0.39 9.31
C ARG A 699 -4.85 0.15 9.87
N ILE A 700 -5.74 0.67 9.03
CA ILE A 700 -7.04 1.19 9.46
C ILE A 700 -7.91 0.11 10.10
N SER A 701 -7.95 -1.09 9.50
CA SER A 701 -8.79 -2.19 9.98
C SER A 701 -8.30 -2.86 11.27
N SER A 702 -7.00 -2.83 11.55
CA SER A 702 -6.41 -3.51 12.71
C SER A 702 -5.99 -2.58 13.84
N PHE A 703 -6.06 -1.25 13.65
CA PHE A 703 -5.71 -0.30 14.69
C PHE A 703 -6.79 -0.24 15.78
N GLU A 704 -6.36 -0.22 17.04
CA GLU A 704 -7.26 -0.18 18.20
C GLU A 704 -7.66 1.26 18.56
N TRP A 705 -8.55 1.84 17.76
CA TRP A 705 -8.96 3.26 17.85
C TRP A 705 -9.50 3.72 19.21
N GLN A 706 -10.02 2.80 20.03
CA GLN A 706 -10.63 3.13 21.33
C GLN A 706 -9.63 3.09 22.50
N THR A 707 -8.45 2.49 22.31
CA THR A 707 -7.51 2.20 23.40
C THR A 707 -6.17 2.93 23.22
N VAL A 708 -5.82 3.29 21.99
CA VAL A 708 -4.52 3.89 21.67
C VAL A 708 -4.69 5.12 20.77
N PRO A 709 -4.00 6.25 21.05
CA PRO A 709 -3.97 7.40 20.15
C PRO A 709 -3.16 7.08 18.89
N PHE A 710 -3.61 7.58 17.73
CA PHE A 710 -2.87 7.44 16.48
C PHE A 710 -1.82 8.55 16.36
N ILE A 711 -0.57 8.26 16.73
CA ILE A 711 0.52 9.23 16.76
C ILE A 711 1.30 9.23 15.44
N VAL A 712 1.40 10.37 14.78
CA VAL A 712 2.12 10.56 13.51
C VAL A 712 3.28 11.52 13.70
N ASP A 713 4.49 10.98 13.68
CA ASP A 713 5.74 11.73 13.90
C ASP A 713 6.47 11.98 12.58
N LEU A 714 6.06 13.04 11.86
CA LEU A 714 6.56 13.33 10.51
C LEU A 714 8.03 13.74 10.51
N ASN A 715 8.50 14.43 11.55
CA ASN A 715 9.87 14.94 11.65
C ASN A 715 10.75 14.16 12.64
N ALA A 716 10.27 13.05 13.19
CA ALA A 716 10.95 12.32 14.27
C ALA A 716 11.28 13.23 15.48
N SER A 717 10.33 14.10 15.84
CA SER A 717 10.49 15.15 16.86
C SER A 717 9.79 14.83 18.19
N LEU A 718 9.05 13.72 18.26
CA LEU A 718 8.37 13.25 19.45
C LEU A 718 9.28 12.32 20.27
N ASP A 719 9.88 12.88 21.32
CA ASP A 719 10.55 12.13 22.38
C ASP A 719 9.56 11.34 23.27
N ASP A 720 10.10 10.50 24.16
CA ASP A 720 9.30 9.65 25.05
C ASP A 720 8.42 10.45 26.02
N ASP A 721 8.85 11.65 26.42
CA ASP A 721 8.08 12.53 27.31
C ASP A 721 6.84 13.08 26.61
N LYS A 722 6.99 13.58 25.38
CA LYS A 722 5.88 14.04 24.54
C LYS A 722 4.94 12.90 24.21
N ARG A 723 5.45 11.71 23.90
CA ARG A 723 4.61 10.52 23.64
C ARG A 723 3.78 10.14 24.85
N ARG A 724 4.37 10.17 26.05
CA ARG A 724 3.64 9.96 27.32
C ARG A 724 2.59 11.04 27.58
N GLU A 725 2.89 12.30 27.30
CA GLU A 725 1.90 13.38 27.44
C GLU A 725 0.74 13.22 26.46
N ILE A 726 0.98 12.83 25.19
CA ILE A 726 -0.08 12.52 24.23
C ILE A 726 -0.98 11.40 24.75
N GLN A 727 -0.39 10.31 25.27
CA GLN A 727 -1.14 9.21 25.86
C GLN A 727 -2.02 9.67 27.04
N LYS A 728 -1.45 10.48 27.94
CA LYS A 728 -2.19 11.06 29.07
C LYS A 728 -3.37 11.93 28.61
N ARG A 729 -3.19 12.73 27.55
CA ARG A 729 -4.25 13.57 26.97
C ARG A 729 -5.35 12.74 26.33
N PHE A 730 -4.98 11.65 25.65
CA PHE A 730 -5.93 10.69 25.09
C PHE A 730 -6.78 10.03 26.20
N GLU A 731 -6.14 9.53 27.26
CA GLU A 731 -6.84 8.93 28.41
C GLU A 731 -7.74 9.95 29.12
N ALA A 732 -7.26 11.17 29.33
CA ALA A 732 -8.05 12.24 29.92
C ALA A 732 -9.30 12.54 29.08
N SER A 733 -9.19 12.58 27.74
CA SER A 733 -10.34 12.79 26.86
C SER A 733 -11.35 11.63 26.90
N SER A 734 -10.88 10.41 27.19
CA SER A 734 -11.74 9.21 27.26
C SER A 734 -12.70 9.24 28.46
N SER A 735 -12.38 10.00 29.50
CA SER A 735 -13.27 10.22 30.66
C SER A 735 -14.59 10.92 30.30
N SER A 736 -14.65 11.56 29.13
CA SER A 736 -15.85 12.18 28.58
C SER A 736 -16.25 11.49 27.27
N PRO A 737 -16.90 10.31 27.32
CA PRO A 737 -17.14 9.48 26.13
C PRO A 737 -17.95 10.14 25.01
N ALA A 738 -18.73 11.17 25.34
CA ALA A 738 -19.54 11.95 24.41
C ALA A 738 -18.71 12.95 23.57
N ILE A 739 -17.54 13.37 24.06
CA ILE A 739 -16.66 14.37 23.43
C ILE A 739 -15.35 13.73 22.95
N HIS A 740 -15.03 12.52 23.42
CA HIS A 740 -13.87 11.77 22.95
C HIS A 740 -13.94 11.55 21.43
N PRO A 741 -12.92 12.01 20.66
CA PRO A 741 -12.89 11.81 19.21
C PRO A 741 -12.99 10.32 18.87
N ALA A 742 -13.84 9.95 17.92
CA ALA A 742 -13.87 8.56 17.46
C ALA A 742 -12.51 8.16 16.87
N MET A 743 -11.89 9.09 16.15
CA MET A 743 -10.57 8.96 15.54
C MET A 743 -9.65 10.00 16.16
N PHE A 744 -8.79 9.59 17.10
CA PHE A 744 -7.80 10.48 17.72
C PHE A 744 -6.47 10.41 16.96
N ILE A 745 -6.14 11.44 16.17
CA ILE A 745 -4.86 11.52 15.42
C ILE A 745 -4.02 12.66 15.97
N ALA A 746 -2.86 12.36 16.58
CA ALA A 746 -1.93 13.39 17.05
C ALA A 746 -0.76 13.51 16.07
N ALA A 747 -0.56 14.70 15.50
CA ALA A 747 0.61 14.98 14.69
C ALA A 747 1.66 15.78 15.48
N ASP A 748 2.94 15.58 15.16
CA ASP A 748 4.08 16.18 15.89
C ASP A 748 4.14 17.72 15.87
N TYR A 749 3.53 18.35 14.86
CA TYR A 749 3.44 19.81 14.75
C TYR A 749 2.27 20.43 15.53
N GLU A 750 1.37 19.63 16.10
CA GLU A 750 0.25 20.11 16.92
C GLU A 750 0.68 20.39 18.35
N ASP A 751 0.07 21.41 18.96
CA ASP A 751 0.29 21.68 20.38
C ASP A 751 -0.53 20.70 21.24
N MET A 752 -0.01 20.38 22.44
CA MET A 752 -0.62 19.41 23.36
C MET A 752 -2.05 19.79 23.83
N ASP A 753 -2.41 21.07 23.78
CA ASP A 753 -3.75 21.56 24.10
C ASP A 753 -4.75 21.42 22.92
N CYS A 754 -4.24 21.24 21.70
CA CYS A 754 -5.02 21.21 20.47
C CYS A 754 -4.84 19.93 19.63
N LEU A 755 -4.37 18.84 20.23
CA LEU A 755 -4.20 17.53 19.57
C LEU A 755 -5.47 17.02 18.86
N SER A 756 -5.30 16.22 17.81
CA SER A 756 -6.42 15.67 17.04
C SER A 756 -7.28 16.73 16.37
N SER A 757 -6.70 17.87 16.01
CA SER A 757 -7.44 18.99 15.44
C SER A 757 -8.15 18.61 14.13
N TRP A 758 -7.58 17.71 13.33
CA TRP A 758 -8.16 17.25 12.06
C TRP A 758 -9.41 16.39 12.21
N THR A 759 -9.51 15.63 13.30
CA THR A 759 -10.56 14.61 13.51
C THR A 759 -11.28 14.70 14.85
N ARG A 760 -11.13 15.83 15.56
CA ARG A 760 -11.65 16.03 16.92
C ARG A 760 -13.16 15.85 17.02
N PHE A 761 -13.89 16.34 16.02
CA PHE A 761 -15.36 16.39 16.02
C PHE A 761 -16.01 15.43 15.03
N THR A 762 -15.28 15.04 13.99
CA THR A 762 -15.73 14.13 12.92
C THR A 762 -14.57 13.24 12.52
N PRO A 763 -14.78 11.95 12.22
CA PRO A 763 -16.07 11.28 12.08
C PRO A 763 -16.69 10.83 13.42
N ASP A 764 -17.98 10.50 13.39
CA ASP A 764 -18.67 9.82 14.49
C ASP A 764 -18.21 8.36 14.64
N LYS A 765 -18.43 7.76 15.82
CA LYS A 765 -18.02 6.38 16.12
C LYS A 765 -18.58 5.36 15.14
N VAL A 766 -19.85 5.50 14.74
CA VAL A 766 -20.51 4.60 13.77
C VAL A 766 -19.86 4.72 12.39
N VAL A 767 -19.53 5.94 11.97
CA VAL A 767 -18.85 6.22 10.69
C VAL A 767 -17.44 5.63 10.69
N LEU A 768 -16.71 5.73 11.81
CA LEU A 768 -15.42 5.06 11.97
C LEU A 768 -15.54 3.53 11.90
N GLN A 769 -16.55 2.93 12.56
CA GLN A 769 -16.78 1.48 12.48
C GLN A 769 -17.09 1.03 11.04
N ARG A 770 -17.84 1.85 10.28
CA ARG A 770 -18.04 1.63 8.84
C ARG A 770 -16.72 1.66 8.09
N LEU A 771 -15.88 2.67 8.31
CA LEU A 771 -14.56 2.79 7.68
C LEU A 771 -13.66 1.58 7.95
N ILE A 772 -13.60 1.12 9.20
CA ILE A 772 -12.84 -0.09 9.61
C ILE A 772 -13.34 -1.33 8.86
N SER A 773 -14.66 -1.53 8.83
CA SER A 773 -15.29 -2.68 8.17
C SER A 773 -15.03 -2.68 6.67
N LEU A 774 -15.18 -1.52 6.03
CA LEU A 774 -14.89 -1.34 4.60
C LEU A 774 -13.41 -1.60 4.30
N ALA A 775 -12.50 -1.09 5.14
CA ALA A 775 -11.06 -1.30 4.97
C ALA A 775 -10.70 -2.80 5.05
N GLN A 776 -11.26 -3.53 6.01
CA GLN A 776 -11.03 -4.97 6.16
C GLN A 776 -11.61 -5.78 4.98
N ALA A 777 -12.80 -5.42 4.49
CA ALA A 777 -13.42 -6.07 3.33
C ALA A 777 -12.60 -5.81 2.06
N SER A 778 -12.22 -4.56 1.80
CA SER A 778 -11.37 -4.18 0.66
C SER A 778 -10.00 -4.84 0.71
N TYR A 779 -9.36 -4.92 1.89
CA TYR A 779 -8.10 -5.64 2.06
C TYR A 779 -8.26 -7.12 1.67
N SER A 780 -9.29 -7.78 2.20
CA SER A 780 -9.53 -9.21 1.94
C SER A 780 -9.81 -9.48 0.45
N ALA A 781 -10.58 -8.61 -0.20
CA ALA A 781 -10.86 -8.68 -1.63
C ALA A 781 -9.58 -8.53 -2.47
N LEU A 782 -8.69 -7.59 -2.13
CA LEU A 782 -7.41 -7.42 -2.84
C LEU A 782 -6.46 -8.60 -2.63
N ILE A 783 -6.37 -9.16 -1.42
CA ILE A 783 -5.55 -10.36 -1.16
C ILE A 783 -6.07 -11.54 -1.98
N SER A 784 -7.40 -11.73 -2.04
CA SER A 784 -8.00 -12.76 -2.89
C SER A 784 -7.71 -12.52 -4.36
N TRP A 785 -7.81 -11.28 -4.82
CA TRP A 785 -7.52 -10.90 -6.20
C TRP A 785 -6.06 -11.18 -6.60
N LEU A 786 -5.10 -10.87 -5.73
CA LEU A 786 -3.69 -11.21 -5.93
C LEU A 786 -3.49 -12.73 -5.97
N ALA A 787 -4.07 -13.46 -5.01
CA ALA A 787 -4.00 -14.92 -4.98
C ALA A 787 -4.61 -15.57 -6.23
N SER A 788 -5.64 -14.98 -6.82
CA SER A 788 -6.29 -15.47 -8.04
C SER A 788 -5.63 -15.00 -9.36
N GLY A 789 -4.44 -14.38 -9.31
CA GLY A 789 -3.68 -14.03 -10.51
C GLY A 789 -3.89 -12.62 -11.04
N ALA A 790 -4.38 -11.71 -10.21
CA ALA A 790 -4.55 -10.27 -10.49
C ALA A 790 -5.19 -9.95 -11.85
N SER A 791 -6.43 -10.41 -12.06
CA SER A 791 -7.19 -10.05 -13.28
C SER A 791 -7.32 -8.52 -13.42
N SER A 792 -7.40 -8.01 -14.65
CA SER A 792 -7.41 -6.57 -14.91
C SER A 792 -8.56 -5.80 -14.26
N SER A 793 -9.68 -6.47 -13.96
CA SER A 793 -10.87 -5.88 -13.36
C SER A 793 -11.17 -6.37 -11.93
N GLY A 794 -10.52 -7.44 -11.45
CA GLY A 794 -10.87 -8.05 -10.16
C GLY A 794 -10.64 -7.14 -8.95
N TRP A 795 -9.71 -6.19 -9.04
CA TRP A 795 -9.46 -5.19 -7.99
C TRP A 795 -10.66 -4.27 -7.75
N LYS A 796 -11.54 -4.06 -8.74
CA LYS A 796 -12.70 -3.16 -8.64
C LYS A 796 -13.67 -3.56 -7.54
N VAL A 797 -13.74 -4.85 -7.20
CA VAL A 797 -14.56 -5.36 -6.09
C VAL A 797 -14.16 -4.72 -4.77
N ALA A 798 -12.86 -4.41 -4.57
CA ALA A 798 -12.40 -3.73 -3.37
C ALA A 798 -12.89 -2.28 -3.28
N PHE A 799 -13.20 -1.64 -4.40
CA PHE A 799 -13.69 -0.26 -4.49
C PHE A 799 -15.22 -0.19 -4.52
N ALA A 800 -15.90 -1.21 -5.04
CA ALA A 800 -17.35 -1.27 -5.16
C ALA A 800 -18.07 -1.05 -3.80
N SER A 801 -19.11 -0.22 -3.80
CA SER A 801 -19.99 0.02 -2.66
C SER A 801 -21.42 -0.38 -3.01
N SER A 802 -22.18 -0.88 -2.04
CA SER A 802 -23.58 -1.25 -2.23
C SER A 802 -24.49 -0.11 -1.78
N ARG A 803 -25.33 0.39 -2.71
CA ARG A 803 -26.37 1.38 -2.35
C ARG A 803 -27.35 0.85 -1.32
N LYS A 804 -27.54 -0.47 -1.22
CA LYS A 804 -28.42 -1.13 -0.24
C LYS A 804 -27.97 -0.94 1.22
N GLU A 805 -26.84 -0.30 1.47
CA GLU A 805 -26.32 0.02 2.80
C GLU A 805 -26.80 1.39 3.32
N PHE A 806 -27.67 2.09 2.58
CA PHE A 806 -28.18 3.42 2.91
C PHE A 806 -29.70 3.41 2.92
N ASP A 807 -30.29 4.22 3.80
CA ASP A 807 -31.74 4.26 4.05
C ASP A 807 -32.49 5.10 3.00
N ALA A 808 -31.84 6.18 2.52
CA ALA A 808 -32.40 7.08 1.51
C ALA A 808 -31.30 7.67 0.61
N MET A 809 -31.73 8.28 -0.50
CA MET A 809 -30.83 8.89 -1.47
C MET A 809 -31.49 10.13 -2.10
N LEU A 810 -30.70 11.19 -2.24
CA LEU A 810 -31.05 12.39 -3.00
C LEU A 810 -30.29 12.35 -4.33
N GLN A 811 -31.02 12.22 -5.43
CA GLN A 811 -30.46 12.20 -6.78
C GLN A 811 -30.19 13.62 -7.26
N LEU A 812 -28.94 13.89 -7.64
CA LEU A 812 -28.50 15.22 -8.07
C LEU A 812 -28.72 15.42 -9.58
N ALA A 813 -29.06 16.65 -9.98
CA ALA A 813 -29.14 17.07 -11.36
C ALA A 813 -27.72 17.27 -11.95
N THR A 814 -26.98 16.19 -12.20
CA THR A 814 -25.57 16.27 -12.63
C THR A 814 -25.33 17.10 -13.89
N GLU A 815 -26.33 17.19 -14.76
CA GLU A 815 -26.32 18.01 -15.98
C GLU A 815 -26.39 19.53 -15.73
N ASN A 816 -26.69 19.93 -14.50
CA ASN A 816 -26.76 21.32 -14.05
C ASN A 816 -25.71 21.60 -12.97
N LEU A 817 -24.71 20.73 -12.77
CA LEU A 817 -23.69 20.88 -11.75
C LEU A 817 -22.31 21.01 -12.38
N PRO A 818 -21.40 21.80 -11.77
CA PRO A 818 -20.04 21.88 -12.26
C PRO A 818 -19.33 20.54 -12.10
N THR A 819 -18.53 20.18 -13.09
CA THR A 819 -17.66 18.99 -13.02
C THR A 819 -16.29 19.36 -12.46
N LYS A 820 -15.60 18.44 -11.79
CA LYS A 820 -14.20 18.67 -11.38
C LYS A 820 -13.20 18.51 -12.52
N ARG A 821 -13.68 18.10 -13.71
CA ARG A 821 -12.86 17.93 -14.91
C ARG A 821 -12.70 19.25 -15.65
N ILE A 822 -11.48 19.51 -16.13
CA ILE A 822 -11.19 20.68 -16.98
C ILE A 822 -11.87 20.53 -18.35
N ARG A 823 -11.73 19.34 -18.96
CA ARG A 823 -12.34 19.02 -20.25
C ARG A 823 -13.72 18.43 -20.06
N VAL A 824 -14.66 18.91 -20.87
CA VAL A 824 -16.01 18.35 -20.94
C VAL A 824 -16.28 17.92 -22.37
N ASP A 825 -16.63 16.64 -22.57
CA ASP A 825 -16.91 16.09 -23.90
C ASP A 825 -18.36 16.40 -24.31
N GLY A 826 -18.52 17.00 -25.49
CA GLY A 826 -19.83 17.19 -26.15
C GLY A 826 -20.24 18.64 -26.39
N ASP A 827 -21.09 18.84 -27.40
CA ASP A 827 -21.61 20.14 -27.87
C ASP A 827 -22.88 20.58 -27.11
N LYS A 828 -23.07 20.08 -25.88
CA LYS A 828 -24.28 20.33 -25.11
C LYS A 828 -24.17 21.66 -24.38
N LYS A 829 -25.21 22.51 -24.49
CA LYS A 829 -25.37 23.70 -23.65
C LYS A 829 -25.39 23.27 -22.18
N HIS A 830 -24.32 23.58 -21.45
CA HIS A 830 -24.19 23.31 -20.02
C HIS A 830 -23.84 24.62 -19.30
N PRO A 831 -24.48 24.97 -18.17
CA PRO A 831 -24.33 26.28 -17.52
C PRO A 831 -22.90 26.64 -17.14
N PHE A 832 -22.09 25.61 -16.83
CA PHE A 832 -20.71 25.77 -16.39
C PHE A 832 -19.67 25.42 -17.46
N VAL A 833 -20.05 25.30 -18.74
CA VAL A 833 -19.10 24.94 -19.81
C VAL A 833 -19.04 26.03 -20.87
N ALA A 834 -17.83 26.40 -21.27
CA ALA A 834 -17.59 27.35 -22.33
C ALA A 834 -16.83 26.70 -23.51
N PRO A 835 -17.21 27.00 -24.76
CA PRO A 835 -16.40 26.62 -25.91
C PRO A 835 -15.13 27.47 -26.00
N VAL A 836 -14.02 26.86 -26.39
CA VAL A 836 -12.69 27.49 -26.43
C VAL A 836 -12.14 27.40 -27.86
N TYR A 837 -11.92 28.56 -28.49
CA TYR A 837 -11.37 28.66 -29.85
C TYR A 837 -10.05 29.42 -29.86
N LYS A 838 -9.11 29.04 -30.74
CA LYS A 838 -7.76 29.66 -30.79
C LYS A 838 -7.76 31.19 -30.93
N ASN A 839 -8.81 31.78 -31.51
CA ASN A 839 -8.91 33.23 -31.76
C ASN A 839 -9.78 33.98 -30.73
N MET A 840 -10.27 33.29 -29.70
CA MET A 840 -11.15 33.87 -28.68
C MET A 840 -10.32 34.52 -27.56
N ASP A 841 -10.76 35.68 -27.06
CA ASP A 841 -10.21 36.24 -25.82
C ASP A 841 -10.73 35.45 -24.62
N MET A 842 -9.90 34.52 -24.15
CA MET A 842 -10.23 33.65 -23.01
C MET A 842 -10.42 34.42 -21.71
N THR A 843 -9.86 35.63 -21.60
CA THR A 843 -9.97 36.44 -20.38
C THR A 843 -11.35 37.06 -20.22
N ALA A 844 -12.12 37.17 -21.31
CA ALA A 844 -13.48 37.69 -21.30
C ALA A 844 -14.53 36.64 -20.87
N VAL A 845 -14.15 35.36 -20.77
CA VAL A 845 -15.06 34.29 -20.34
C VAL A 845 -15.31 34.42 -18.84
N PRO A 846 -16.58 34.51 -18.39
CA PRO A 846 -16.91 34.51 -16.98
C PRO A 846 -16.55 33.15 -16.37
N VAL A 847 -15.91 33.19 -15.20
CA VAL A 847 -15.50 32.00 -14.44
C VAL A 847 -15.98 32.12 -13.01
N MET A 848 -16.14 30.98 -12.34
CA MET A 848 -16.42 30.91 -10.91
C MET A 848 -15.26 30.22 -10.22
N ILE A 849 -14.75 30.80 -9.13
CA ILE A 849 -13.52 30.33 -8.49
C ILE A 849 -13.85 29.60 -7.19
N GLY A 850 -13.61 28.30 -7.16
CA GLY A 850 -13.87 27.45 -5.99
C GLY A 850 -15.36 27.25 -5.67
N PHE A 851 -16.24 27.39 -6.66
CA PHE A 851 -17.68 27.16 -6.48
C PHE A 851 -17.97 25.66 -6.46
N ASP A 852 -18.37 25.13 -5.30
CA ASP A 852 -18.77 23.73 -5.12
C ASP A 852 -20.19 23.67 -4.50
N PRO A 853 -21.24 23.72 -5.34
CA PRO A 853 -22.62 23.78 -4.85
C PRO A 853 -23.03 22.52 -4.08
N VAL A 854 -22.45 21.36 -4.41
CA VAL A 854 -22.75 20.11 -3.70
C VAL A 854 -22.17 20.15 -2.29
N HIS A 855 -20.97 20.71 -2.13
CA HIS A 855 -20.40 20.93 -0.80
C HIS A 855 -21.22 21.92 0.03
N GLU A 856 -21.68 23.02 -0.56
CA GLU A 856 -22.57 23.99 0.10
C GLU A 856 -23.88 23.35 0.56
N LEU A 857 -24.53 22.59 -0.34
CA LEU A 857 -25.76 21.85 0.00
C LEU A 857 -25.52 20.85 1.13
N LEU A 858 -24.41 20.11 1.13
CA LEU A 858 -24.06 19.19 2.22
C LEU A 858 -23.90 19.92 3.56
N GLN A 859 -23.33 21.12 3.58
CA GLN A 859 -23.23 21.91 4.81
C GLN A 859 -24.61 22.31 5.33
N ASP A 860 -25.52 22.73 4.44
CA ASP A 860 -26.87 23.15 4.84
C ASP A 860 -27.72 21.97 5.30
N LEU A 861 -27.59 20.80 4.65
CA LEU A 861 -28.19 19.55 5.11
C LEU A 861 -27.63 19.13 6.47
N GLN A 862 -26.32 19.21 6.69
CA GLN A 862 -25.70 18.84 7.97
C GLN A 862 -26.13 19.80 9.09
N ARG A 863 -26.22 21.10 8.82
CA ARG A 863 -26.70 22.10 9.79
C ARG A 863 -28.15 21.86 10.19
N SER A 864 -29.01 21.55 9.22
CA SER A 864 -30.46 21.42 9.45
C SER A 864 -30.83 20.03 10.01
N PHE A 865 -30.22 18.97 9.48
CA PHE A 865 -30.65 17.58 9.71
C PHE A 865 -29.53 16.65 10.22
N GLY A 866 -28.32 17.15 10.47
CA GLY A 866 -27.20 16.34 10.97
C GLY A 866 -27.44 15.74 12.36
N HIS A 867 -28.47 16.18 13.08
CA HIS A 867 -28.92 15.55 14.33
C HIS A 867 -29.76 14.28 14.10
N LEU A 868 -30.35 14.12 12.91
CA LEU A 868 -31.19 12.97 12.52
C LEU A 868 -30.44 11.98 11.64
N ALA A 869 -29.57 12.45 10.75
CA ALA A 869 -28.96 11.61 9.72
C ALA A 869 -27.46 11.89 9.50
N PHE A 870 -26.81 10.95 8.83
CA PHE A 870 -25.50 11.07 8.22
C PHE A 870 -25.65 11.19 6.71
N PHE A 871 -24.90 12.11 6.10
CA PHE A 871 -24.92 12.37 4.65
C PHE A 871 -23.59 11.96 4.02
N PHE A 872 -23.65 11.13 2.98
CA PHE A 872 -22.50 10.51 2.33
C PHE A 872 -22.47 10.90 0.86
N VAL A 873 -21.29 11.21 0.32
CA VAL A 873 -21.13 11.56 -1.09
C VAL A 873 -19.92 10.86 -1.70
N ASN A 874 -20.06 10.45 -2.95
CA ASN A 874 -18.92 10.18 -3.82
C ASN A 874 -18.43 11.52 -4.38
N GLY A 875 -17.34 12.06 -3.82
CA GLY A 875 -16.78 13.36 -4.20
C GLY A 875 -16.05 13.37 -5.55
N ALA A 876 -15.95 12.23 -6.24
CA ALA A 876 -15.38 12.14 -7.58
C ALA A 876 -16.44 12.26 -8.67
N ASP A 877 -17.56 11.56 -8.52
CA ASP A 877 -18.63 11.51 -9.52
C ASP A 877 -19.82 12.43 -9.18
N THR A 878 -20.05 12.71 -7.88
CA THR A 878 -21.05 13.65 -7.36
C THR A 878 -22.46 13.49 -7.95
N THR A 879 -22.92 12.24 -8.09
CA THR A 879 -24.21 11.92 -8.71
C THR A 879 -25.38 11.92 -7.72
N GLU A 880 -25.11 11.67 -6.45
CA GLU A 880 -26.12 11.45 -5.42
C GLU A 880 -25.57 11.75 -4.03
N ILE A 881 -26.47 12.13 -3.11
CA ILE A 881 -26.20 12.21 -1.67
C ILE A 881 -26.93 11.05 -1.00
N LEU A 882 -26.18 10.16 -0.38
CA LEU A 882 -26.68 8.98 0.31
C LEU A 882 -26.92 9.30 1.79
N ILE A 883 -27.99 8.77 2.36
CA ILE A 883 -28.45 9.10 3.71
C ILE A 883 -28.53 7.82 4.55
N THR A 884 -27.98 7.88 5.77
CA THR A 884 -28.22 6.88 6.81
C THR A 884 -28.74 7.56 8.06
N TRP A 885 -29.85 7.08 8.61
CA TRP A 885 -30.43 7.62 9.81
C TRP A 885 -29.62 7.26 11.05
N LYS A 886 -29.55 8.20 12.00
CA LYS A 886 -28.93 7.93 13.29
C LYS A 886 -29.81 6.95 14.08
N PRO A 887 -29.25 5.96 14.81
CA PRO A 887 -30.05 4.96 15.53
C PRO A 887 -31.07 5.55 16.51
N GLN A 888 -30.77 6.73 17.06
CA GLN A 888 -31.61 7.43 18.04
C GLN A 888 -32.68 8.31 17.38
N ALA A 889 -32.63 8.52 16.05
CA ALA A 889 -33.45 9.51 15.37
C ALA A 889 -34.95 9.19 15.47
N PHE A 890 -35.34 7.92 15.37
CA PHE A 890 -36.75 7.50 15.36
C PHE A 890 -37.22 6.80 16.63
N LEU A 891 -36.50 6.95 17.74
CA LEU A 891 -37.02 6.49 19.02
C LEU A 891 -38.17 7.42 19.47
N PRO A 892 -39.30 6.88 19.97
CA PRO A 892 -40.39 7.71 20.48
C PRO A 892 -39.91 8.68 21.55
N ALA A 893 -40.11 9.97 21.31
CA ALA A 893 -39.78 11.04 22.24
C ALA A 893 -41.05 11.68 22.79
N LYS A 894 -41.01 12.22 24.01
CA LYS A 894 -42.12 13.00 24.55
C LYS A 894 -42.35 14.21 23.65
N PHE A 895 -43.59 14.39 23.19
CA PHE A 895 -43.96 15.54 22.38
C PHE A 895 -43.72 16.83 23.17
N ARG A 896 -43.01 17.79 22.57
CA ARG A 896 -42.80 19.13 23.11
C ARG A 896 -43.00 20.12 21.97
N ALA A 897 -43.76 21.19 22.21
CA ALA A 897 -44.00 22.22 21.20
C ALA A 897 -42.71 22.80 20.61
N ILE A 898 -41.65 22.95 21.43
CA ILE A 898 -40.34 23.45 21.01
C ILE A 898 -39.57 22.51 20.07
N THR A 899 -39.92 21.22 20.01
CA THR A 899 -39.30 20.22 19.13
C THR A 899 -40.32 19.58 18.19
N ALA A 900 -41.50 20.18 18.03
CA ALA A 900 -42.61 19.60 17.26
C ALA A 900 -42.38 19.63 15.74
N SER A 901 -41.44 20.45 15.26
CA SER A 901 -41.04 20.48 13.85
C SER A 901 -40.64 19.09 13.37
N TYR A 902 -41.19 18.67 12.23
CA TYR A 902 -40.97 17.36 11.63
C TYR A 902 -41.37 16.17 12.50
N GLN A 903 -42.25 16.34 13.49
CA GLN A 903 -42.73 15.24 14.34
C GLN A 903 -44.16 14.84 14.01
N THR A 904 -44.41 13.54 13.91
CA THR A 904 -45.75 12.95 13.87
C THR A 904 -46.09 12.37 15.24
N PRO A 905 -47.21 12.77 15.88
CA PRO A 905 -47.64 12.20 17.14
C PRO A 905 -48.02 10.72 16.96
N LEU A 906 -47.66 9.88 17.93
CA LEU A 906 -48.07 8.48 17.96
C LEU A 906 -49.48 8.35 18.56
N PRO A 907 -50.36 7.50 18.00
CA PRO A 907 -51.67 7.26 18.58
C PRO A 907 -51.54 6.55 19.94
N ASN A 908 -52.29 6.99 20.94
CA ASN A 908 -52.41 6.33 22.24
C ASN A 908 -53.32 5.10 22.11
N SER A 909 -52.78 3.95 21.73
CA SER A 909 -53.46 2.67 21.88
C SER A 909 -53.16 2.10 23.27
N ASP A 910 -54.17 2.05 24.13
CA ASP A 910 -54.18 1.44 25.49
C ASP A 910 -53.54 2.26 26.62
N ALA A 911 -54.05 3.48 26.87
CA ALA A 911 -53.86 4.12 28.16
C ALA A 911 -55.14 3.97 29.00
N ASP A 912 -55.04 3.25 30.12
CA ASP A 912 -56.00 3.37 31.23
C ASP A 912 -56.25 4.86 31.51
N GLU A 913 -57.49 5.22 31.86
CA GLU A 913 -57.99 6.61 31.93
C GLU A 913 -57.15 7.57 32.80
N ASP A 914 -56.20 7.06 33.61
CA ASP A 914 -55.28 7.81 34.47
C ASP A 914 -53.93 8.24 33.83
N ASP A 915 -53.51 7.76 32.64
CA ASP A 915 -52.20 8.12 32.01
C ASP A 915 -52.33 8.94 30.70
N SER A 916 -53.49 9.56 30.47
CA SER A 916 -53.89 10.31 29.25
C SER A 916 -53.06 11.54 28.88
N THR A 917 -51.98 11.87 29.61
CA THR A 917 -51.21 13.11 29.43
C THR A 917 -49.86 12.95 28.70
N ARG A 918 -49.45 11.72 28.35
CA ARG A 918 -48.13 11.47 27.73
C ARG A 918 -48.25 11.21 26.23
N SER A 919 -48.34 12.28 25.44
CA SER A 919 -48.22 12.18 23.98
C SER A 919 -46.75 11.98 23.58
N TYR A 920 -46.48 10.92 22.83
CA TYR A 920 -45.18 10.67 22.21
C TYR A 920 -45.24 11.04 20.72
N ALA A 921 -44.09 11.31 20.12
CA ALA A 921 -43.96 11.60 18.70
C ALA A 921 -42.67 11.02 18.14
N VAL A 922 -42.67 10.80 16.82
CA VAL A 922 -41.53 10.31 16.04
C VAL A 922 -41.30 11.23 14.84
N PRO A 923 -40.06 11.37 14.34
CA PRO A 923 -39.83 12.20 13.17
C PRO A 923 -40.52 11.69 11.90
N ASN A 924 -41.10 12.60 11.12
CA ASN A 924 -41.80 12.34 9.87
C ASN A 924 -40.80 12.28 8.71
N ILE A 925 -40.45 11.06 8.30
CA ILE A 925 -39.45 10.80 7.25
C ILE A 925 -39.79 11.52 5.94
N PHE A 926 -41.06 11.50 5.52
CA PHE A 926 -41.46 12.06 4.23
C PHE A 926 -41.36 13.59 4.21
N GLU A 927 -41.75 14.24 5.30
CA GLU A 927 -41.64 15.69 5.45
C GLU A 927 -40.17 16.13 5.51
N ILE A 928 -39.34 15.39 6.28
CA ILE A 928 -37.90 15.64 6.35
C ILE A 928 -37.25 15.54 4.97
N LEU A 929 -37.52 14.47 4.23
CA LEU A 929 -36.95 14.27 2.90
C LEU A 929 -37.47 15.29 1.88
N SER A 930 -38.74 15.68 1.97
CA SER A 930 -39.31 16.75 1.15
C SER A 930 -38.61 18.08 1.41
N ASP A 931 -38.35 18.42 2.68
CA ASP A 931 -37.64 19.64 3.04
C ASP A 931 -36.16 19.59 2.63
N MET A 932 -35.50 18.43 2.74
CA MET A 932 -34.15 18.23 2.19
C MET A 932 -34.10 18.52 0.68
N GLN A 933 -35.11 18.06 -0.07
CA GLN A 933 -35.22 18.37 -1.50
C GLN A 933 -35.50 19.86 -1.73
N SER A 934 -36.37 20.48 -0.93
CA SER A 934 -36.71 21.91 -1.06
C SER A 934 -35.51 22.83 -0.80
N ILE A 935 -34.71 22.55 0.24
CA ILE A 935 -33.47 23.30 0.56
C ILE A 935 -32.44 23.23 -0.57
N SER A 936 -32.50 22.20 -1.42
CA SER A 936 -31.58 22.06 -2.55
C SER A 936 -31.82 23.06 -3.70
N HIS A 937 -32.91 23.84 -3.66
CA HIS A 937 -33.25 24.82 -4.69
C HIS A 937 -33.22 24.26 -6.14
N GLY A 938 -33.65 23.01 -6.31
CA GLY A 938 -33.70 22.32 -7.60
C GLY A 938 -32.45 21.52 -7.98
N MET A 939 -31.41 21.48 -7.12
CA MET A 939 -30.26 20.61 -7.32
C MET A 939 -30.61 19.12 -7.16
N VAL A 940 -31.57 18.80 -6.30
CA VAL A 940 -32.08 17.44 -6.10
C VAL A 940 -33.33 17.22 -6.95
N ILE A 941 -33.21 16.36 -7.96
CA ILE A 941 -34.28 16.04 -8.92
C ILE A 941 -35.13 14.85 -8.49
N GLY A 942 -34.62 14.02 -7.58
CA GLY A 942 -35.31 12.83 -7.12
C GLY A 942 -34.91 12.46 -5.71
N VAL A 943 -35.84 11.83 -4.99
CA VAL A 943 -35.62 11.26 -3.66
C VAL A 943 -36.05 9.80 -3.73
N ALA A 944 -35.19 8.90 -3.26
CA ALA A 944 -35.49 7.48 -3.18
C ALA A 944 -35.30 6.95 -1.75
N LEU A 945 -36.20 6.06 -1.33
CA LEU A 945 -36.12 5.33 -0.06
C LEU A 945 -35.76 3.87 -0.34
N GLN A 946 -35.03 3.23 0.57
CA GLN A 946 -34.71 1.82 0.45
C GLN A 946 -35.98 0.93 0.53
N PRO A 947 -36.14 -0.11 -0.33
CA PRO A 947 -35.21 -0.55 -1.36
C PRO A 947 -35.22 0.34 -2.61
N PHE A 948 -34.03 0.73 -3.05
CA PHE A 948 -33.86 1.39 -4.35
C PHE A 948 -34.24 0.40 -5.45
N GLU A 949 -35.23 0.74 -6.27
CA GLU A 949 -35.58 -0.08 -7.45
C GLU A 949 -34.34 -0.22 -8.35
N SER A 950 -34.05 -1.45 -8.78
CA SER A 950 -33.02 -1.70 -9.78
C SER A 950 -33.54 -1.26 -11.14
N SER A 951 -33.19 -0.04 -11.56
CA SER A 951 -33.27 0.37 -12.96
C SER A 951 -32.18 -0.30 -13.78
#